data_AF-A0A2A4T6X1-F1
#
_entry.id   AF-A0A2A4T6X1-F1
#
_cell.length_a   1.000
_cell.length_b   1.000
_cell.length_c   1.000
_cell.angle_alpha   90.00
_cell.angle_beta   90.00
_cell.angle_gamma   90.00
#
_symmetry.space_group_name_H-M   'P 1'
#
loop_
_entity.id
_entity.type
_entity.pdbx_description
1 polymer ?
#
loop_
_entity_poly.entity_id
_entity_poly.type
_entity_poly.pdbx_seq_one_letter_code
_entity_poly.pdbx_strand_id
1 'polypeptide(L)'
;MKEYQAPWYRACIRILKILVPTRVVPALSLEPFFTYCNRYMIANNSESLSSEQELFKKKVKQFLLHCKAKEQKLIIEKKRRDFTLETMIANAPKLSSKAVDVFFEKSDEALVSPEIVAEIRSSMHQMRETINSMPNQKRFYILETMNFFSSQISIGKLIPALLMLSGNDQKKLIWEFSKPTFASINTNVEILVSTEEIFSPKSIHLDRGSLYLFVSDVAKVLVRLFDQSFLEQFSESRSPVELMLQIIEFSEKNVEQIYSNILDDPYELQKVILDFVSTIQSHNALYDYSLKRNEYYKLFIDQLTKPERFRGIAPEDVSKILAGCLITNQQCQVEEALLEAMTSDTLYSAPATIQARRQFVDGLAPSVVYRLINRFMSNFQQLSKTNVGKDMSLIQTLSVRNILKTVWKNVIQVIEQGVSAINEGVTLMFNKITKVYATFAKEDARAFPTVGVKNAKGDETVPMDPACIARMSEAFSLVDTDLIAFRGEYDGASKKDYSYNARLFKQDESSMLKFQKVFEQVFNRIQSNSRVKMINYKGQRKIKEYYAAYCFEKYLICFGITHQKNVGSQLIQEKSLFPYVLLFKEGTEKNFGRVLSREVETENGTTIYNEVPLTGPNSGFYYEPLYHFLHLLPERTWNSSEVQTCVKFLVRELHQIKKNSGQLLFCETLPELEED
;
A
#
# COMPACT_ATOMS: atom_id res chain seq x y z
N MET A 1 2.01 27.49 38.91
CA MET A 1 1.26 26.39 39.53
C MET A 1 -0.24 26.56 39.28
N LYS A 2 -0.74 26.05 38.15
CA LYS A 2 -2.17 25.91 37.86
C LYS A 2 -2.32 24.54 37.19
N GLU A 3 -2.48 23.50 37.99
CA GLU A 3 -2.60 22.12 37.51
C GLU A 3 -3.96 21.88 36.86
N TYR A 4 -3.89 21.24 35.69
CA TYR A 4 -5.01 20.65 34.96
C TYR A 4 -5.59 19.49 35.78
N GLN A 5 -6.59 19.77 36.61
CA GLN A 5 -7.39 18.73 37.24
C GLN A 5 -8.46 18.23 36.25
N ALA A 6 -8.37 16.94 35.91
CA ALA A 6 -9.30 16.24 35.03
C ALA A 6 -10.78 16.46 35.45
N PRO A 7 -11.74 16.43 34.50
CA PRO A 7 -13.15 16.71 34.78
C PRO A 7 -13.76 15.84 35.90
N TRP A 8 -13.31 14.58 36.02
CA TRP A 8 -13.74 13.66 37.06
C TRP A 8 -13.18 14.03 38.45
N TYR A 9 -11.97 14.56 38.53
CA TYR A 9 -11.37 15.06 39.79
C TYR A 9 -12.18 16.24 40.34
N ARG A 10 -12.67 17.13 39.46
CA ARG A 10 -13.57 18.23 39.83
C ARG A 10 -14.95 17.72 40.27
N ALA A 11 -15.43 16.61 39.72
CA ALA A 11 -16.69 15.98 40.13
C ALA A 11 -16.56 15.31 41.51
N CYS A 12 -15.47 14.58 41.78
CA CYS A 12 -15.19 14.00 43.08
C CYS A 12 -14.98 15.07 44.17
N ILE A 13 -14.27 16.16 43.87
CA ILE A 13 -14.15 17.31 44.80
C ILE A 13 -15.49 17.99 45.04
N ARG A 14 -16.36 18.12 44.03
CA ARG A 14 -17.71 18.67 44.21
C ARG A 14 -18.55 17.78 45.12
N ILE A 15 -18.48 16.46 44.98
CA ILE A 15 -19.18 15.51 45.85
C ILE A 15 -18.64 15.57 47.28
N LEU A 16 -17.32 15.64 47.46
CA LEU A 16 -16.67 15.81 48.78
C LEU A 16 -17.04 17.14 49.46
N LYS A 17 -17.18 18.23 48.69
CA LYS A 17 -17.63 19.54 49.20
C LYS A 17 -19.12 19.57 49.55
N ILE A 18 -19.94 18.71 48.94
CA ILE A 18 -21.37 18.57 49.24
C ILE A 18 -21.59 17.70 50.49
N LEU A 19 -20.74 16.68 50.70
CA LEU A 19 -20.91 15.70 51.77
C LEU A 19 -20.32 16.12 53.14
N VAL A 20 -19.52 17.18 53.21
CA VAL A 20 -18.87 17.60 54.48
C VAL A 20 -19.12 19.09 54.77
N PRO A 21 -20.22 19.44 55.46
CA PRO A 21 -20.43 20.80 55.92
C PRO A 21 -19.68 21.01 57.25
N THR A 22 -18.61 21.79 57.19
CA THR A 22 -17.93 22.48 58.30
C THR A 22 -17.26 21.67 59.42
N ARG A 23 -16.01 22.08 59.68
CA ARG A 23 -15.12 21.86 60.84
C ARG A 23 -14.42 20.50 60.97
N VAL A 24 -13.09 20.60 60.81
CA VAL A 24 -12.00 19.78 61.39
C VAL A 24 -12.24 18.27 61.37
N VAL A 25 -11.74 17.63 60.31
CA VAL A 25 -11.50 16.19 60.29
C VAL A 25 -10.00 15.99 60.08
N PRO A 26 -9.31 15.17 60.91
CA PRO A 26 -7.88 14.90 60.76
C PRO A 26 -7.64 14.15 59.45
N ALA A 27 -6.43 14.28 58.91
CA ALA A 27 -5.98 13.69 57.65
C ALA A 27 -6.30 12.19 57.55
N LEU A 28 -7.48 11.85 57.03
CA LEU A 28 -7.79 10.53 56.49
C LEU A 28 -7.11 10.49 55.12
N SER A 29 -6.15 9.57 54.94
CA SER A 29 -5.47 9.42 53.66
C SER A 29 -6.51 9.14 52.58
N LEU A 30 -6.45 9.89 51.47
CA LEU A 30 -7.33 9.73 50.31
C LEU A 30 -6.99 8.46 49.49
N GLU A 31 -5.91 7.78 49.88
CA GLU A 31 -5.35 6.60 49.24
C GLU A 31 -6.31 5.41 49.12
N PRO A 32 -7.14 5.06 50.12
CA PRO A 32 -8.11 3.97 50.03
C PRO A 32 -9.24 4.27 49.03
N PHE A 33 -9.64 5.55 48.91
CA PHE A 33 -10.68 5.98 47.99
C PHE A 33 -10.18 5.95 46.53
N PHE A 34 -8.97 6.45 46.27
CA PHE A 34 -8.36 6.35 44.94
C PHE A 34 -8.11 4.90 44.54
N THR A 35 -7.67 4.05 45.47
CA THR A 35 -7.50 2.60 45.24
C THR A 35 -8.82 1.92 44.87
N TYR A 36 -9.92 2.29 45.53
CA TYR A 36 -11.26 1.76 45.23
C TYR A 36 -11.75 2.20 43.84
N CYS A 37 -11.61 3.48 43.48
CA CYS A 37 -11.98 3.98 42.16
C CYS A 37 -11.15 3.32 41.05
N ASN A 38 -9.85 3.11 41.27
CA ASN A 38 -8.98 2.46 40.29
C ASN A 38 -9.36 0.98 40.08
N ARG A 39 -9.67 0.26 41.17
CA ARG A 39 -10.18 -1.13 41.10
C ARG A 39 -11.53 -1.21 40.40
N TYR A 40 -12.43 -0.26 40.64
CA TYR A 40 -13.76 -0.22 40.00
C TYR A 40 -13.67 0.10 38.50
N MET A 41 -12.73 0.96 38.10
CA MET A 41 -12.46 1.27 36.68
C MET A 41 -11.85 0.08 35.94
N ILE A 42 -10.86 -0.59 36.56
CA ILE A 42 -10.23 -1.80 35.99
C ILE A 42 -11.28 -2.92 35.83
N ALA A 43 -12.15 -3.12 36.83
CA ALA A 43 -13.23 -4.09 36.76
C ALA A 43 -14.21 -3.79 35.60
N ASN A 44 -14.70 -2.55 35.47
CA ASN A 44 -15.64 -2.19 34.41
C ASN A 44 -15.04 -2.20 32.99
N ASN A 45 -13.77 -1.80 32.83
CA ASN A 45 -13.09 -1.89 31.53
C ASN A 45 -12.80 -3.35 31.13
N SER A 46 -12.52 -4.22 32.10
CA SER A 46 -12.34 -5.66 31.84
C SER A 46 -13.65 -6.37 31.47
N GLU A 47 -14.78 -5.95 32.06
CA GLU A 47 -16.11 -6.47 31.72
C GLU A 47 -16.62 -5.95 30.36
N SER A 48 -16.30 -4.72 29.97
CA SER A 48 -16.68 -4.19 28.65
C SER A 48 -15.91 -4.89 27.52
N LEU A 49 -14.59 -5.07 27.67
CA LEU A 49 -13.73 -5.77 26.70
C LEU A 49 -14.09 -7.26 26.56
N SER A 50 -14.47 -7.94 27.65
CA SER A 50 -14.93 -9.34 27.58
C SER A 50 -16.28 -9.46 26.86
N SER A 51 -17.21 -8.52 27.10
CA SER A 51 -18.53 -8.51 26.46
C SER A 51 -18.47 -8.30 24.93
N GLU A 52 -17.54 -7.47 24.45
CA GLU A 52 -17.37 -7.22 23.01
C GLU A 52 -16.74 -8.41 22.28
N GLN A 53 -15.78 -9.10 22.91
CA GLN A 53 -15.16 -10.31 22.37
C GLN A 53 -16.15 -11.48 22.32
N GLU A 54 -16.97 -11.65 23.36
CA GLU A 54 -18.04 -12.65 23.35
C GLU A 54 -19.10 -12.36 22.29
N LEU A 55 -19.48 -11.09 22.12
CA LEU A 55 -20.39 -10.65 21.07
C LEU A 55 -19.81 -10.92 19.67
N PHE A 56 -18.52 -10.65 19.47
CA PHE A 56 -17.83 -10.95 18.22
C PHE A 56 -17.84 -12.45 17.92
N LYS A 57 -17.46 -13.29 18.89
CA LYS A 57 -17.51 -14.77 18.76
C LYS A 57 -18.92 -15.26 18.42
N LYS A 58 -19.96 -14.68 19.02
CA LYS A 58 -21.36 -14.99 18.69
C LYS A 58 -21.71 -14.62 17.24
N LYS A 59 -21.28 -13.44 16.77
CA LYS A 59 -21.48 -13.01 15.37
C LYS A 59 -20.76 -13.93 14.39
N VAL A 60 -19.53 -14.36 14.69
CA VAL A 60 -18.77 -15.32 13.87
C VAL A 60 -19.50 -16.66 13.77
N LYS A 61 -20.04 -17.17 14.88
CA LYS A 61 -20.86 -18.40 14.86
C LYS A 61 -22.12 -18.25 14.00
N GLN A 62 -22.84 -17.12 14.12
CA GLN A 62 -24.01 -16.83 13.28
C GLN A 62 -23.65 -16.71 11.80
N PHE A 63 -22.52 -16.07 11.49
CA PHE A 63 -21.99 -15.97 10.13
C PHE A 63 -21.73 -17.34 9.51
N LEU A 64 -21.09 -18.25 10.26
CA LEU A 64 -20.84 -19.62 9.78
C LEU A 64 -22.15 -20.37 9.47
N LEU A 65 -23.16 -20.26 10.34
CA LEU A 65 -24.48 -20.87 10.09
C LEU A 65 -25.13 -20.30 8.82
N HIS A 66 -25.07 -18.98 8.64
CA HIS A 66 -25.57 -18.32 7.43
C HIS A 66 -24.83 -18.80 6.17
N CYS A 67 -23.50 -18.95 6.23
CA CYS A 67 -22.70 -19.46 5.14
C CYS A 67 -23.03 -20.93 4.79
N LYS A 68 -23.27 -21.78 5.78
CA LYS A 68 -23.74 -23.17 5.57
C LYS A 68 -25.10 -23.21 4.87
N ALA A 69 -26.05 -22.38 5.29
CA ALA A 69 -27.34 -22.26 4.61
C ALA A 69 -27.19 -21.77 3.16
N LYS A 70 -26.26 -20.84 2.92
CA LYS A 70 -25.96 -20.33 1.58
C LYS A 70 -25.30 -21.37 0.67
N GLU A 71 -24.45 -22.25 1.21
CA GLU A 71 -23.94 -23.41 0.46
C GLU A 71 -25.08 -24.30 -0.02
N GLN A 72 -26.00 -24.68 0.88
CA GLN A 72 -27.15 -25.52 0.51
C GLN A 72 -27.96 -24.87 -0.61
N LYS A 73 -28.15 -23.54 -0.54
CA LYS A 73 -28.78 -22.78 -1.61
C LYS A 73 -28.00 -22.83 -2.93
N LEU A 74 -26.67 -22.72 -2.91
CA LEU A 74 -25.84 -22.82 -4.12
C LEU A 74 -25.95 -24.21 -4.79
N ILE A 75 -26.05 -25.26 -3.99
CA ILE A 75 -26.23 -26.64 -4.47
C ILE A 75 -27.62 -26.81 -5.09
N ILE A 76 -28.68 -26.43 -4.36
CA ILE A 76 -30.07 -26.54 -4.83
C ILE A 76 -30.30 -25.72 -6.10
N GLU A 77 -29.76 -24.50 -6.17
CA GLU A 77 -29.89 -23.61 -7.33
C GLU A 77 -28.92 -23.95 -8.48
N LYS A 78 -28.10 -25.01 -8.35
CA LYS A 78 -27.07 -25.41 -9.34
C LYS A 78 -26.13 -24.27 -9.74
N LYS A 79 -25.79 -23.40 -8.77
CA LYS A 79 -24.89 -22.25 -8.95
C LYS A 79 -23.42 -22.60 -8.70
N ARG A 80 -23.14 -23.72 -8.02
CA ARG A 80 -21.80 -24.28 -7.89
C ARG A 80 -21.47 -25.09 -9.15
N ARG A 81 -20.33 -24.81 -9.77
CA ARG A 81 -19.95 -25.40 -11.06
C ARG A 81 -19.15 -26.70 -10.93
N ASP A 82 -18.50 -26.89 -9.80
CA ASP A 82 -17.62 -28.02 -9.45
C ASP A 82 -16.53 -28.31 -10.49
N PHE A 83 -15.86 -27.23 -10.94
CA PHE A 83 -14.69 -27.33 -11.82
C PHE A 83 -13.39 -27.10 -11.04
N THR A 84 -12.44 -28.01 -11.21
CA THR A 84 -11.06 -27.78 -10.72
C THR A 84 -10.35 -26.76 -11.61
N LEU A 85 -9.30 -26.11 -11.08
CA LEU A 85 -8.47 -25.21 -11.88
C LEU A 85 -7.86 -25.93 -13.10
N GLU A 86 -7.42 -27.17 -12.95
CA GLU A 86 -6.88 -27.98 -14.05
C GLU A 86 -7.93 -28.19 -15.14
N THR A 87 -9.17 -28.49 -14.74
CA THR A 87 -10.29 -28.66 -15.67
C THR A 87 -10.62 -27.36 -16.39
N MET A 88 -10.58 -26.22 -15.69
CA MET A 88 -10.78 -24.90 -16.30
C MET A 88 -9.66 -24.52 -17.26
N ILE A 89 -8.41 -24.86 -16.94
CA ILE A 89 -7.25 -24.65 -17.82
C ILE A 89 -7.36 -25.54 -19.06
N ALA A 90 -7.64 -26.84 -18.89
CA ALA A 90 -7.77 -27.78 -20.00
C ALA A 90 -8.87 -27.34 -20.98
N ASN A 91 -9.98 -26.83 -20.45
CA ASN A 91 -11.11 -26.33 -21.20
C ASN A 91 -11.10 -24.81 -21.42
N ALA A 92 -9.94 -24.16 -21.26
CA ALA A 92 -9.84 -22.71 -21.38
C ALA A 92 -10.34 -22.27 -22.77
N PRO A 93 -11.42 -21.46 -22.84
CA PRO A 93 -12.00 -21.11 -24.13
C PRO A 93 -11.00 -20.32 -24.97
N LYS A 94 -11.15 -20.41 -26.29
CA LYS A 94 -10.50 -19.44 -27.19
C LYS A 94 -11.19 -18.08 -27.01
N LEU A 95 -10.42 -17.00 -27.14
CA LEU A 95 -10.97 -15.65 -27.23
C LEU A 95 -11.88 -15.58 -28.46
N SER A 96 -13.16 -15.31 -28.23
CA SER A 96 -14.18 -15.27 -29.29
C SER A 96 -13.96 -14.06 -30.19
N SER A 97 -14.36 -14.15 -31.47
CA SER A 97 -14.35 -12.98 -32.36
C SER A 97 -15.24 -11.86 -31.80
N LYS A 98 -16.41 -12.23 -31.27
CA LYS A 98 -17.34 -11.29 -30.60
C LYS A 98 -16.73 -10.49 -29.45
N ALA A 99 -15.68 -11.00 -28.80
CA ALA A 99 -15.01 -10.28 -27.71
C ALA A 99 -14.03 -9.20 -28.22
N VAL A 100 -13.60 -9.30 -29.48
CA VAL A 100 -12.63 -8.39 -30.12
C VAL A 100 -13.22 -7.60 -31.28
N ASP A 101 -14.45 -7.90 -31.70
CA ASP A 101 -15.25 -7.07 -32.60
C ASP A 101 -15.70 -5.82 -31.82
N VAL A 102 -14.80 -4.83 -31.78
CA VAL A 102 -14.85 -3.64 -30.91
C VAL A 102 -16.11 -2.77 -31.11
N PHE A 103 -16.71 -2.82 -32.30
CA PHE A 103 -17.94 -2.10 -32.62
C PHE A 103 -19.14 -3.04 -32.49
N PHE A 104 -19.86 -2.92 -31.37
CA PHE A 104 -21.00 -3.80 -31.11
C PHE A 104 -22.24 -3.46 -31.96
N GLU A 105 -22.29 -2.30 -32.60
CA GLU A 105 -23.40 -1.87 -33.46
C GLU A 105 -22.86 -1.22 -34.75
N LYS A 106 -23.45 -1.53 -35.92
CA LYS A 106 -23.11 -0.87 -37.21
C LYS A 106 -23.24 0.65 -37.17
N SER A 107 -24.12 1.16 -36.30
CA SER A 107 -24.28 2.58 -36.03
C SER A 107 -23.02 3.21 -35.42
N ASP A 108 -22.23 2.46 -34.65
CA ASP A 108 -20.98 2.95 -34.05
C ASP A 108 -19.83 2.94 -35.06
N GLU A 109 -19.80 1.95 -35.97
CA GLU A 109 -18.85 1.93 -37.09
C GLU A 109 -19.06 3.13 -38.02
N ALA A 110 -20.31 3.55 -38.22
CA ALA A 110 -20.64 4.69 -39.07
C ALA A 110 -20.15 6.05 -38.51
N LEU A 111 -19.76 6.12 -37.23
CA LEU A 111 -19.25 7.33 -36.59
C LEU A 111 -17.72 7.48 -36.73
N VAL A 112 -17.04 6.46 -37.23
CA VAL A 112 -15.58 6.40 -37.37
C VAL A 112 -15.24 6.18 -38.85
N SER A 113 -14.14 6.76 -39.33
CA SER A 113 -13.71 6.53 -40.72
C SER A 113 -13.48 5.03 -40.97
N PRO A 114 -13.90 4.47 -42.12
CA PRO A 114 -13.74 3.05 -42.44
C PRO A 114 -12.30 2.55 -42.33
N GLU A 115 -11.32 3.40 -42.60
CA GLU A 115 -9.88 3.10 -42.52
C GLU A 115 -9.45 2.80 -41.08
N ILE A 116 -9.80 3.69 -40.13
CA ILE A 116 -9.56 3.49 -38.68
C ILE A 116 -10.28 2.23 -38.18
N VAL A 117 -11.52 2.00 -38.62
CA VAL A 117 -12.29 0.79 -38.26
C VAL A 117 -11.55 -0.47 -38.72
N ALA A 118 -11.05 -0.48 -39.96
CA ALA A 118 -10.29 -1.60 -40.51
C ALA A 118 -8.99 -1.85 -39.74
N GLU A 119 -8.26 -0.79 -39.37
CA GLU A 119 -7.00 -0.91 -38.62
C GLU A 119 -7.21 -1.43 -37.20
N ILE A 120 -8.20 -0.89 -36.47
CA ILE A 120 -8.61 -1.41 -35.16
C ILE A 120 -8.96 -2.90 -35.26
N ARG A 121 -9.80 -3.26 -36.24
CA ARG A 121 -10.25 -4.65 -36.42
C ARG A 121 -9.06 -5.58 -36.72
N SER A 122 -8.14 -5.13 -37.57
CA SER A 122 -6.92 -5.86 -37.90
C SER A 122 -6.05 -6.12 -36.66
N SER A 123 -5.73 -5.07 -35.90
CA SER A 123 -4.90 -5.17 -34.70
C SER A 123 -5.54 -6.04 -33.61
N MET A 124 -6.85 -5.89 -33.38
CA MET A 124 -7.59 -6.69 -32.39
C MET A 124 -7.75 -8.15 -32.80
N HIS A 125 -7.88 -8.45 -34.10
CA HIS A 125 -7.84 -9.82 -34.59
C HIS A 125 -6.45 -10.44 -34.45
N GLN A 126 -5.37 -9.70 -34.73
CA GLN A 126 -4.01 -10.18 -34.52
C GLN A 126 -3.73 -10.47 -33.04
N MET A 127 -4.17 -9.60 -32.14
CA MET A 127 -4.12 -9.84 -30.69
C MET A 127 -4.86 -11.13 -30.31
N ARG A 128 -6.07 -11.33 -30.85
CA ARG A 128 -6.86 -12.55 -30.64
C ARG A 128 -6.13 -13.79 -31.14
N GLU A 129 -5.54 -13.74 -32.33
CA GLU A 129 -4.79 -14.86 -32.90
C GLU A 129 -3.58 -15.19 -32.03
N THR A 130 -2.85 -14.17 -31.58
CA THR A 130 -1.72 -14.31 -30.66
C THR A 130 -2.15 -15.05 -29.39
N ILE A 131 -3.19 -14.58 -28.69
CA ILE A 131 -3.72 -15.22 -27.48
C ILE A 131 -4.20 -16.65 -27.75
N ASN A 132 -4.89 -16.88 -28.87
CA ASN A 132 -5.45 -18.19 -29.21
C ASN A 132 -4.39 -19.21 -29.63
N SER A 133 -3.23 -18.75 -30.11
CA SER A 133 -2.08 -19.58 -30.44
C SER A 133 -1.31 -20.05 -29.20
N MET A 134 -1.49 -19.38 -28.05
CA MET A 134 -0.79 -19.74 -26.82
C MET A 134 -1.31 -21.06 -26.23
N PRO A 135 -0.46 -21.81 -25.49
CA PRO A 135 -0.89 -22.98 -24.72
C PRO A 135 -2.06 -22.66 -23.78
N ASN A 136 -2.92 -23.66 -23.56
CA ASN A 136 -4.16 -23.49 -22.79
C ASN A 136 -3.94 -22.83 -21.41
N GLN A 137 -2.86 -23.20 -20.69
CA GLN A 137 -2.52 -22.60 -19.41
C GLN A 137 -2.19 -21.10 -19.53
N LYS A 138 -1.32 -20.71 -20.47
CA LYS A 138 -0.99 -19.30 -20.70
C LYS A 138 -2.22 -18.51 -21.10
N ARG A 139 -2.99 -19.05 -22.05
CA ARG A 139 -4.26 -18.47 -22.51
C ARG A 139 -5.23 -18.29 -21.35
N PHE A 140 -5.41 -19.29 -20.49
CA PHE A 140 -6.30 -19.21 -19.34
C PHE A 140 -5.96 -18.04 -18.41
N TYR A 141 -4.70 -17.91 -17.99
CA TYR A 141 -4.28 -16.86 -17.07
C TYR A 141 -4.32 -15.46 -17.71
N ILE A 142 -3.99 -15.35 -18.99
CA ILE A 142 -4.16 -14.10 -19.75
C ILE A 142 -5.65 -13.75 -19.83
N LEU A 143 -6.52 -14.69 -20.19
CA LEU A 143 -7.96 -14.48 -20.25
C LEU A 143 -8.57 -14.18 -18.87
N GLU A 144 -8.12 -14.80 -17.79
CA GLU A 144 -8.53 -14.43 -16.43
C GLU A 144 -8.11 -12.99 -16.11
N THR A 145 -6.94 -12.56 -16.60
CA THR A 145 -6.49 -11.17 -16.47
C THR A 145 -7.36 -10.24 -17.30
N MET A 146 -7.68 -10.58 -18.57
CA MET A 146 -8.55 -9.82 -19.47
C MET A 146 -10.03 -9.78 -19.03
N ASN A 147 -10.56 -10.88 -18.50
CA ASN A 147 -11.89 -10.94 -17.90
C ASN A 147 -11.90 -10.13 -16.59
N PHE A 148 -10.78 -10.06 -15.89
CA PHE A 148 -10.60 -9.15 -14.77
C PHE A 148 -10.47 -7.67 -15.21
N PHE A 149 -9.99 -7.40 -16.44
CA PHE A 149 -10.08 -6.12 -17.15
C PHE A 149 -11.50 -5.82 -17.70
N SER A 150 -12.48 -6.74 -17.67
CA SER A 150 -13.73 -6.53 -18.40
C SER A 150 -14.99 -7.03 -17.69
N SER A 151 -15.90 -6.08 -17.42
CA SER A 151 -17.33 -6.32 -17.63
C SER A 151 -17.59 -6.46 -19.14
N GLN A 152 -17.05 -7.49 -19.81
CA GLN A 152 -17.22 -7.83 -21.24
C GLN A 152 -17.02 -6.72 -22.32
N ILE A 153 -16.74 -5.45 -21.98
CA ILE A 153 -17.11 -4.31 -22.87
C ILE A 153 -16.10 -3.12 -22.84
N SER A 154 -15.15 -3.02 -21.89
CA SER A 154 -14.54 -1.71 -21.56
C SER A 154 -13.38 -1.24 -22.46
N ILE A 155 -12.30 -2.01 -22.65
CA ILE A 155 -11.13 -1.52 -23.42
C ILE A 155 -11.46 -1.38 -24.91
N GLY A 156 -12.23 -2.33 -25.47
CA GLY A 156 -12.72 -2.23 -26.85
C GLY A 156 -13.42 -0.89 -27.08
N LYS A 157 -14.36 -0.49 -26.22
CA LYS A 157 -15.06 0.80 -26.37
C LYS A 157 -14.22 2.05 -26.14
N LEU A 158 -13.07 1.91 -25.47
CA LEU A 158 -12.15 3.02 -25.24
C LEU A 158 -11.27 3.30 -26.47
N ILE A 159 -10.94 2.28 -27.27
CA ILE A 159 -10.09 2.42 -28.46
C ILE A 159 -10.72 3.38 -29.50
N PRO A 160 -11.98 3.22 -29.93
CA PRO A 160 -12.60 4.19 -30.85
C PRO A 160 -12.60 5.61 -30.28
N ALA A 161 -12.87 5.78 -28.98
CA ALA A 161 -12.83 7.11 -28.37
C ALA A 161 -11.44 7.75 -28.38
N LEU A 162 -10.37 6.95 -28.18
CA LEU A 162 -8.99 7.42 -28.28
C LEU A 162 -8.61 7.84 -29.71
N LEU A 163 -9.24 7.23 -30.72
CA LEU A 163 -8.87 7.40 -32.13
C LEU A 163 -9.82 8.32 -32.92
N MET A 164 -10.98 8.69 -32.37
CA MET A 164 -11.98 9.58 -33.01
C MET A 164 -11.67 11.07 -32.88
N LEU A 165 -10.96 11.48 -31.84
CA LEU A 165 -10.51 12.86 -31.68
C LEU A 165 -9.33 13.14 -32.62
N SER A 166 -9.06 14.42 -32.90
CA SER A 166 -7.89 14.84 -33.68
C SER A 166 -7.16 15.99 -32.98
N GLY A 167 -5.90 16.21 -33.34
CA GLY A 167 -5.08 17.29 -32.79
C GLY A 167 -4.86 17.17 -31.27
N ASN A 168 -4.78 18.32 -30.58
CA ASN A 168 -4.42 18.36 -29.16
C ASN A 168 -5.39 17.60 -28.25
N ASP A 169 -6.68 17.54 -28.58
CA ASP A 169 -7.68 16.82 -27.77
C ASP A 169 -7.44 15.30 -27.83
N GLN A 170 -7.00 14.78 -28.98
CA GLN A 170 -6.60 13.37 -29.13
C GLN A 170 -5.37 13.06 -28.29
N LYS A 171 -4.35 13.92 -28.35
CA LYS A 171 -3.10 13.78 -27.60
C LYS A 171 -3.35 13.79 -26.09
N LYS A 172 -4.21 14.71 -25.61
CA LYS A 172 -4.67 14.78 -24.22
C LYS A 172 -5.31 13.48 -23.76
N LEU A 173 -6.27 12.99 -24.53
CA LEU A 173 -7.01 11.77 -24.20
C LEU A 173 -6.10 10.53 -24.18
N ILE A 174 -5.21 10.41 -25.16
CA ILE A 174 -4.21 9.35 -25.23
C ILE A 174 -3.27 9.37 -24.04
N TRP A 175 -2.81 10.55 -23.63
CA TRP A 175 -1.94 10.69 -22.48
C TRP A 175 -2.65 10.26 -21.18
N GLU A 176 -3.88 10.73 -20.97
CA GLU A 176 -4.69 10.38 -19.81
C GLU A 176 -5.13 8.91 -19.77
N PHE A 177 -5.06 8.20 -20.90
CA PHE A 177 -5.14 6.74 -20.93
C PHE A 177 -3.81 6.07 -20.62
N SER A 178 -2.74 6.47 -21.32
CA SER A 178 -1.46 5.77 -21.35
C SER A 178 -0.67 5.94 -20.05
N LYS A 179 -0.61 7.16 -19.51
CA LYS A 179 0.12 7.51 -18.28
C LYS A 179 -0.35 6.67 -17.07
N PRO A 180 -1.62 6.71 -16.65
CA PRO A 180 -2.05 5.97 -15.46
C PRO A 180 -2.01 4.45 -15.68
N THR A 181 -2.21 3.98 -16.91
CA THR A 181 -2.10 2.55 -17.24
C THR A 181 -0.67 2.05 -17.06
N PHE A 182 0.32 2.73 -17.63
CA PHE A 182 1.73 2.37 -17.46
C PHE A 182 2.18 2.47 -16.00
N ALA A 183 1.87 3.59 -15.32
CA ALA A 183 2.25 3.80 -13.92
C ALA A 183 1.70 2.69 -13.01
N SER A 184 0.47 2.24 -13.26
CA SER A 184 -0.15 1.14 -12.52
C SER A 184 0.50 -0.21 -12.82
N ILE A 185 0.78 -0.52 -14.09
CA ILE A 185 1.49 -1.76 -14.46
C ILE A 185 2.87 -1.80 -13.81
N ASN A 186 3.62 -0.70 -13.87
CA ASN A 186 4.94 -0.58 -13.25
C ASN A 186 4.85 -0.75 -11.72
N THR A 187 3.91 -0.06 -11.06
CA THR A 187 3.69 -0.19 -9.61
C THR A 187 3.34 -1.62 -9.21
N ASN A 188 2.46 -2.27 -9.97
CA ASN A 188 2.07 -3.66 -9.71
C ASN A 188 3.27 -4.60 -9.86
N VAL A 189 4.08 -4.42 -10.89
CA VAL A 189 5.30 -5.23 -11.07
C VAL A 189 6.29 -4.99 -9.92
N GLU A 190 6.49 -3.76 -9.48
CA GLU A 190 7.36 -3.46 -8.33
C GLU A 190 6.85 -4.11 -7.04
N ILE A 191 5.53 -4.07 -6.78
CA ILE A 191 4.91 -4.78 -5.64
C ILE A 191 5.20 -6.29 -5.72
N LEU A 192 4.96 -6.91 -6.89
CA LEU A 192 5.20 -8.33 -7.07
C LEU A 192 6.67 -8.68 -6.90
N VAL A 193 7.59 -7.97 -7.55
CA VAL A 193 9.04 -8.23 -7.49
C VAL A 193 9.60 -8.06 -6.07
N SER A 194 9.07 -7.10 -5.31
CA SER A 194 9.48 -6.84 -3.92
C SER A 194 8.98 -7.88 -2.91
N THR A 195 8.07 -8.76 -3.31
CA THR A 195 7.55 -9.86 -2.47
C THR A 195 8.33 -11.13 -2.79
N GLU A 196 9.30 -11.53 -1.97
CA GLU A 196 10.18 -12.65 -2.33
C GLU A 196 9.46 -14.01 -2.24
N GLU A 197 8.46 -14.11 -1.36
CA GLU A 197 7.77 -15.35 -1.01
C GLU A 197 6.89 -15.91 -2.14
N ILE A 198 6.58 -15.11 -3.18
CA ILE A 198 5.82 -15.56 -4.35
C ILE A 198 6.72 -16.14 -5.47
N PHE A 199 8.04 -16.15 -5.26
CA PHE A 199 9.01 -16.68 -6.21
C PHE A 199 9.60 -18.01 -5.72
N SER A 200 9.83 -18.92 -6.66
CA SER A 200 10.63 -20.10 -6.38
C SER A 200 12.10 -19.69 -6.29
N PRO A 201 12.85 -20.13 -5.26
CA PRO A 201 14.27 -19.81 -5.14
C PRO A 201 15.10 -20.17 -6.37
N LYS A 202 14.67 -21.20 -7.12
CA LYS A 202 15.37 -21.68 -8.32
C LYS A 202 15.11 -20.83 -9.58
N SER A 203 13.98 -20.13 -9.65
CA SER A 203 13.57 -19.37 -10.84
C SER A 203 13.42 -17.87 -10.60
N ILE A 204 13.72 -17.38 -9.40
CA ILE A 204 13.46 -15.99 -8.99
C ILE A 204 14.00 -14.94 -9.98
N HIS A 205 15.22 -15.14 -10.49
CA HIS A 205 15.83 -14.20 -11.44
C HIS A 205 15.13 -14.24 -12.82
N LEU A 206 14.70 -15.42 -13.28
CA LEU A 206 13.98 -15.57 -14.54
C LEU A 206 12.58 -14.95 -14.45
N ASP A 207 11.87 -15.24 -13.36
CA ASP A 207 10.51 -14.73 -13.13
C ASP A 207 10.54 -13.19 -13.00
N ARG A 208 11.47 -12.64 -12.20
CA ARG A 208 11.65 -11.18 -12.08
C ARG A 208 12.06 -10.55 -13.42
N GLY A 209 12.95 -11.19 -14.16
CA GLY A 209 13.36 -10.75 -15.50
C GLY A 209 12.18 -10.67 -16.48
N SER A 210 11.29 -11.67 -16.46
CA SER A 210 10.08 -11.68 -17.30
C SER A 210 9.11 -10.54 -16.94
N LEU A 211 8.92 -10.26 -15.65
CA LEU A 211 8.09 -9.14 -15.20
C LEU A 211 8.67 -7.79 -15.64
N TYR A 212 9.99 -7.60 -15.52
CA TYR A 212 10.65 -6.37 -15.99
C TYR A 212 10.66 -6.24 -17.51
N LEU A 213 10.78 -7.36 -18.23
CA LEU A 213 10.65 -7.38 -19.69
C LEU A 213 9.26 -6.89 -20.12
N PHE A 214 8.20 -7.36 -19.45
CA PHE A 214 6.84 -6.88 -19.73
C PHE A 214 6.72 -5.35 -19.59
N VAL A 215 7.17 -4.77 -18.48
CA VAL A 215 7.13 -3.32 -18.28
C VAL A 215 8.00 -2.60 -19.30
N SER A 216 9.18 -3.15 -19.62
CA SER A 216 10.10 -2.57 -20.58
C SER A 216 9.52 -2.54 -21.98
N ASP A 217 8.85 -3.59 -22.43
CA ASP A 217 8.30 -3.64 -23.80
C ASP A 217 7.08 -2.73 -23.91
N VAL A 218 6.26 -2.64 -22.86
CA VAL A 218 5.20 -1.62 -22.76
C VAL A 218 5.80 -0.21 -22.83
N ALA A 219 6.88 0.06 -22.10
CA ALA A 219 7.55 1.36 -22.12
C ALA A 219 8.11 1.68 -23.52
N LYS A 220 8.77 0.74 -24.19
CA LYS A 220 9.29 0.92 -25.55
C LYS A 220 8.20 1.33 -26.54
N VAL A 221 7.01 0.74 -26.42
CA VAL A 221 5.87 1.15 -27.26
C VAL A 221 5.45 2.58 -26.93
N LEU A 222 5.27 2.92 -25.64
CA LEU A 222 4.79 4.24 -25.24
C LEU A 222 5.79 5.38 -25.50
N VAL A 223 7.10 5.13 -25.45
CA VAL A 223 8.13 6.13 -25.80
C VAL A 223 7.96 6.58 -27.25
N ARG A 224 7.47 5.72 -28.14
CA ARG A 224 7.19 6.08 -29.55
C ARG A 224 6.06 7.10 -29.71
N LEU A 225 5.31 7.42 -28.66
CA LEU A 225 4.32 8.51 -28.70
C LEU A 225 4.96 9.88 -28.81
N PHE A 226 6.25 10.01 -28.54
CA PHE A 226 6.92 11.31 -28.41
C PHE A 226 7.90 11.58 -29.54
N ASP A 227 8.05 12.86 -29.88
CA ASP A 227 9.04 13.31 -30.84
C ASP A 227 10.47 13.04 -30.35
N GLN A 228 11.36 12.65 -31.27
CA GLN A 228 12.74 12.30 -30.94
C GLN A 228 13.50 13.46 -30.27
N SER A 229 13.27 14.70 -30.71
CA SER A 229 13.87 15.90 -30.13
C SER A 229 13.43 16.16 -28.67
N PHE A 230 12.23 15.72 -28.30
CA PHE A 230 11.77 15.75 -26.92
C PHE A 230 12.45 14.66 -26.08
N LEU A 231 12.54 13.45 -26.61
CA LEU A 231 13.19 12.32 -25.95
C LEU A 231 14.68 12.58 -25.68
N GLU A 232 15.36 13.33 -26.54
CA GLU A 232 16.77 13.74 -26.37
C GLU A 232 17.01 14.60 -25.11
N GLN A 233 15.98 15.28 -24.59
CA GLN A 233 16.05 16.02 -23.32
C GLN A 233 16.26 15.10 -22.11
N PHE A 234 15.99 13.80 -22.28
CA PHE A 234 16.14 12.76 -21.27
C PHE A 234 17.26 11.76 -21.62
N SER A 235 18.26 12.21 -22.40
CA SER A 235 19.36 11.39 -22.92
C SER A 235 20.18 10.64 -21.86
N GLU A 236 20.09 11.02 -20.58
CA GLU A 236 20.72 10.32 -19.46
C GLU A 236 19.97 9.03 -19.04
N SER A 237 18.76 8.79 -19.56
CA SER A 237 17.96 7.60 -19.26
C SER A 237 18.66 6.31 -19.69
N ARG A 238 18.78 5.35 -18.77
CA ARG A 238 19.48 4.07 -19.01
C ARG A 238 18.55 2.99 -19.58
N SER A 239 17.24 3.21 -19.54
CA SER A 239 16.25 2.26 -20.02
C SER A 239 14.95 2.94 -20.49
N PRO A 240 14.16 2.28 -21.34
CA PRO A 240 12.84 2.77 -21.75
C PRO A 240 11.88 2.99 -20.56
N VAL A 241 11.98 2.16 -19.51
CA VAL A 241 11.15 2.30 -18.30
C VAL A 241 11.51 3.58 -17.54
N GLU A 242 12.80 3.81 -17.33
CA GLU A 242 13.30 5.02 -16.69
C GLU A 242 12.90 6.28 -17.48
N LEU A 243 13.05 6.23 -18.80
CA LEU A 243 12.61 7.31 -19.70
C LEU A 243 11.12 7.60 -19.55
N MET A 244 10.26 6.58 -19.58
CA MET A 244 8.82 6.79 -19.39
C MET A 244 8.47 7.35 -18.01
N LEU A 245 9.16 6.91 -16.96
CA LEU A 245 8.95 7.45 -15.61
C LEU A 245 9.38 8.93 -15.51
N GLN A 246 10.49 9.31 -16.15
CA GLN A 246 10.93 10.71 -16.23
C GLN A 246 9.94 11.57 -17.02
N ILE A 247 9.41 11.07 -18.14
CA ILE A 247 8.36 11.75 -18.92
C ILE A 247 7.09 11.93 -18.07
N ILE A 248 6.71 10.91 -17.29
CA ILE A 248 5.57 11.00 -16.37
C ILE A 248 5.81 12.05 -15.30
N GLU A 249 6.97 12.07 -14.64
CA GLU A 249 7.30 13.09 -13.64
C GLU A 249 7.31 14.50 -14.26
N PHE A 250 7.88 14.63 -15.47
CA PHE A 250 7.88 15.89 -16.22
C PHE A 250 6.45 16.37 -16.49
N SER A 251 5.54 15.45 -16.86
CA SER A 251 4.14 15.77 -17.13
C SER A 251 3.40 16.36 -15.95
N GLU A 252 3.78 16.04 -14.71
CA GLU A 252 3.10 16.56 -13.52
C GLU A 252 3.28 18.06 -13.35
N LYS A 253 4.35 18.62 -13.95
CA LYS A 253 4.68 20.04 -13.88
C LYS A 253 4.46 20.76 -15.21
N ASN A 254 4.52 20.05 -16.33
CA ASN A 254 4.56 20.62 -17.68
C ASN A 254 3.56 19.94 -18.62
N VAL A 255 2.29 19.82 -18.18
CA VAL A 255 1.22 19.10 -18.88
C VAL A 255 1.05 19.54 -20.34
N GLU A 256 0.98 20.85 -20.62
CA GLU A 256 0.78 21.36 -21.98
C GLU A 256 1.99 21.08 -22.90
N GLN A 257 3.20 21.12 -22.34
CA GLN A 257 4.42 20.82 -23.09
C GLN A 257 4.47 19.34 -23.48
N ILE A 258 3.94 18.43 -22.66
CA ILE A 258 3.79 17.01 -23.04
C ILE A 258 2.92 16.88 -24.29
N TYR A 259 1.76 17.53 -24.33
CA TYR A 259 0.85 17.43 -25.48
C TYR A 259 1.47 18.00 -26.75
N SER A 260 2.27 19.05 -26.64
CA SER A 260 3.00 19.61 -27.79
C SER A 260 4.10 18.70 -28.33
N ASN A 261 4.61 17.74 -27.55
CA ASN A 261 5.69 16.83 -27.95
C ASN A 261 5.21 15.38 -28.21
N ILE A 262 3.90 15.13 -28.12
CA ILE A 262 3.31 13.90 -28.64
C ILE A 262 3.18 14.04 -30.16
N LEU A 263 3.44 12.95 -30.90
CA LEU A 263 3.41 12.92 -32.37
C LEU A 263 2.20 13.65 -32.96
N ASP A 264 2.45 14.47 -33.99
CA ASP A 264 1.41 15.15 -34.77
C ASP A 264 0.72 14.24 -35.79
N ASP A 265 1.41 13.22 -36.30
CA ASP A 265 0.88 12.30 -37.31
C ASP A 265 -0.19 11.39 -36.69
N PRO A 266 -1.48 11.53 -37.07
CA PRO A 266 -2.57 10.74 -36.51
C PRO A 266 -2.42 9.25 -36.82
N TYR A 267 -1.78 8.87 -37.93
CA TYR A 267 -1.59 7.46 -38.32
C TYR A 267 -0.56 6.77 -37.43
N GLU A 268 0.61 7.38 -37.22
CA GLU A 268 1.61 6.83 -36.32
C GLU A 268 1.12 6.83 -34.85
N LEU A 269 0.37 7.85 -34.44
CA LEU A 269 -0.28 7.90 -33.14
C LEU A 269 -1.28 6.73 -32.94
N GLN A 270 -2.15 6.49 -33.93
CA GLN A 270 -3.09 5.37 -33.93
C GLN A 270 -2.37 4.02 -33.79
N LYS A 271 -1.34 3.82 -34.60
CA LYS A 271 -0.52 2.61 -34.59
C LYS A 271 0.15 2.37 -33.24
N VAL A 272 0.76 3.39 -32.63
CA VAL A 272 1.41 3.26 -31.31
C VAL A 272 0.38 2.91 -30.23
N ILE A 273 -0.82 3.48 -30.27
CA ILE A 273 -1.87 3.17 -29.28
C ILE A 273 -2.44 1.78 -29.47
N LEU A 274 -2.64 1.34 -30.71
CA LEU A 274 -3.06 -0.02 -31.00
C LEU A 274 -1.99 -1.04 -30.58
N ASP A 275 -0.72 -0.76 -30.84
CA ASP A 275 0.41 -1.56 -30.35
C ASP A 275 0.41 -1.62 -28.81
N PHE A 276 0.17 -0.50 -28.13
CA PHE A 276 0.16 -0.43 -26.68
C PHE A 276 -0.98 -1.29 -26.10
N VAL A 277 -2.20 -1.12 -26.61
CA VAL A 277 -3.37 -1.90 -26.16
C VAL A 277 -3.18 -3.38 -26.43
N SER A 278 -2.71 -3.74 -27.63
CA SER A 278 -2.39 -5.12 -27.98
C SER A 278 -1.33 -5.72 -27.05
N THR A 279 -0.27 -4.96 -26.75
CA THR A 279 0.82 -5.40 -25.87
C THR A 279 0.31 -5.66 -24.45
N ILE A 280 -0.43 -4.74 -23.82
CA ILE A 280 -0.91 -4.95 -22.44
C ILE A 280 -1.93 -6.09 -22.31
N GLN A 281 -2.50 -6.57 -23.42
CA GLN A 281 -3.50 -7.63 -23.45
C GLN A 281 -2.97 -9.00 -23.94
N SER A 282 -1.88 -9.01 -24.73
CA SER A 282 -1.40 -10.24 -25.39
C SER A 282 0.09 -10.52 -25.22
N HIS A 283 0.84 -9.71 -24.47
CA HIS A 283 2.27 -9.93 -24.26
C HIS A 283 2.56 -11.31 -23.63
N ASN A 284 3.62 -11.98 -24.08
CA ASN A 284 3.96 -13.33 -23.62
C ASN A 284 4.22 -13.41 -22.09
N ALA A 285 4.88 -12.39 -21.53
CA ALA A 285 5.13 -12.29 -20.09
C ALA A 285 3.91 -11.86 -19.25
N LEU A 286 2.77 -11.54 -19.88
CA LEU A 286 1.52 -11.29 -19.16
C LEU A 286 1.05 -12.54 -18.39
N TYR A 287 1.40 -13.72 -18.89
CA TYR A 287 1.21 -14.98 -18.17
C TYR A 287 1.95 -14.97 -16.82
N ASP A 288 3.24 -14.65 -16.81
CA ASP A 288 4.06 -14.65 -15.60
C ASP A 288 3.58 -13.58 -14.62
N TYR A 289 3.21 -12.40 -15.11
CA TYR A 289 2.54 -11.36 -14.32
C TYR A 289 1.26 -11.87 -13.66
N SER A 290 0.40 -12.53 -14.43
CA SER A 290 -0.86 -13.07 -13.91
C SER A 290 -0.65 -14.17 -12.86
N LEU A 291 0.32 -15.05 -13.12
CA LEU A 291 0.71 -16.13 -12.21
C LEU A 291 1.20 -15.54 -10.89
N LYS A 292 2.17 -14.61 -10.92
CA LYS A 292 2.73 -13.99 -9.72
C LYS A 292 1.72 -13.15 -8.95
N ARG A 293 0.82 -12.47 -9.64
CA ARG A 293 -0.32 -11.80 -8.99
C ARG A 293 -1.22 -12.79 -8.27
N ASN A 294 -1.50 -13.95 -8.87
CA ASN A 294 -2.28 -15.00 -8.20
C ASN A 294 -1.54 -15.53 -6.97
N GLU A 295 -0.24 -15.82 -7.08
CA GLU A 295 0.59 -16.24 -5.94
C GLU A 295 0.61 -15.21 -4.81
N TYR A 296 0.63 -13.91 -5.14
CA TYR A 296 0.48 -12.84 -4.15
C TYR A 296 -0.86 -12.88 -3.42
N TYR A 297 -1.96 -13.10 -4.15
CA TYR A 297 -3.29 -13.26 -3.53
C TYR A 297 -3.38 -14.50 -2.62
N LYS A 298 -2.79 -15.61 -3.03
CA LYS A 298 -2.72 -16.82 -2.20
C LYS A 298 -1.90 -16.60 -0.94
N LEU A 299 -0.73 -15.98 -1.08
CA LEU A 299 0.12 -15.60 0.05
C LEU A 299 -0.64 -14.70 1.03
N PHE A 300 -1.41 -13.73 0.54
CA PHE A 300 -2.25 -12.89 1.38
C PHE A 300 -3.24 -13.71 2.21
N ILE A 301 -3.96 -14.66 1.59
CA ILE A 301 -4.90 -15.56 2.28
C ILE A 301 -4.18 -16.37 3.36
N ASP A 302 -3.01 -16.91 3.05
CA ASP A 302 -2.20 -17.69 4.00
C ASP A 302 -1.77 -16.90 5.23
N GLN A 303 -1.54 -15.60 5.05
CA GLN A 303 -1.14 -14.70 6.12
C GLN A 303 -2.30 -14.23 6.99
N LEU A 304 -3.57 -14.42 6.58
CA LEU A 304 -4.74 -13.95 7.33
C LEU A 304 -4.82 -14.57 8.73
N THR A 305 -4.53 -15.87 8.85
CA THR A 305 -4.64 -16.59 10.12
C THR A 305 -3.33 -16.62 10.91
N LYS A 306 -2.35 -15.78 10.55
CA LYS A 306 -1.14 -15.64 11.38
C LYS A 306 -1.51 -14.99 12.71
N PRO A 307 -0.87 -15.40 13.82
CA PRO A 307 -1.01 -14.71 15.10
C PRO A 307 -0.82 -13.20 14.94
N GLU A 308 -1.65 -12.42 15.64
CA GLU A 308 -1.57 -10.96 15.70
C GLU A 308 -1.78 -10.21 14.37
N ARG A 309 -2.16 -10.90 13.29
CA ARG A 309 -2.47 -10.27 12.00
C ARG A 309 -3.55 -9.19 12.15
N PHE A 310 -4.56 -9.45 12.98
CA PHE A 310 -5.62 -8.52 13.31
C PHE A 310 -5.64 -8.25 14.81
N ARG A 311 -5.42 -6.99 15.20
CA ARG A 311 -5.34 -6.58 16.60
C ARG A 311 -6.64 -6.90 17.33
N GLY A 312 -6.54 -7.61 18.46
CA GLY A 312 -7.67 -7.90 19.35
C GLY A 312 -8.58 -9.04 18.88
N ILE A 313 -8.23 -9.72 17.78
CA ILE A 313 -9.03 -10.82 17.23
C ILE A 313 -8.19 -12.08 17.19
N ALA A 314 -8.74 -13.15 17.75
CA ALA A 314 -8.05 -14.43 17.82
C ALA A 314 -7.94 -15.06 16.42
N PRO A 315 -6.79 -15.67 16.07
CA PRO A 315 -6.61 -16.28 14.75
C PRO A 315 -7.59 -17.41 14.44
N GLU A 316 -8.11 -18.12 15.45
CA GLU A 316 -9.18 -19.10 15.24
C GLU A 316 -10.47 -18.46 14.69
N ASP A 317 -10.82 -17.26 15.14
CA ASP A 317 -12.03 -16.56 14.69
C ASP A 317 -11.85 -16.02 13.27
N VAL A 318 -10.63 -15.61 12.93
CA VAL A 318 -10.24 -15.28 11.55
C VAL A 318 -10.35 -16.51 10.65
N SER A 319 -9.87 -17.67 11.12
CA SER A 319 -9.97 -18.93 10.41
C SER A 319 -11.42 -19.34 10.17
N LYS A 320 -12.32 -19.15 11.14
CA LYS A 320 -13.77 -19.36 11.00
C LYS A 320 -14.40 -18.44 9.94
N ILE A 321 -14.03 -17.16 9.92
CA ILE A 321 -14.51 -16.22 8.88
C ILE A 321 -14.03 -16.66 7.50
N LEU A 322 -12.76 -17.05 7.39
CA LEU A 322 -12.18 -17.56 6.14
C LEU A 322 -12.86 -18.85 5.67
N ALA A 323 -13.11 -19.80 6.59
CA ALA A 323 -13.86 -21.02 6.31
C ALA A 323 -15.25 -20.70 5.75
N GLY A 324 -15.96 -19.75 6.37
CA GLY A 324 -17.25 -19.24 5.88
C GLY A 324 -17.20 -18.58 4.49
N CYS A 325 -16.06 -17.99 4.12
CA CYS A 325 -15.86 -17.46 2.76
C CYS A 325 -15.54 -18.56 1.75
N LEU A 326 -14.75 -19.57 2.13
CA LEU A 326 -14.40 -20.72 1.30
C LEU A 326 -15.66 -21.53 0.93
N ILE A 327 -16.48 -21.93 1.90
CA ILE A 327 -17.73 -22.67 1.68
C ILE A 327 -18.70 -21.97 0.71
N THR A 328 -18.74 -20.64 0.67
CA THR A 328 -19.65 -19.89 -0.22
C THR A 328 -19.08 -19.60 -1.61
N ASN A 329 -17.90 -20.13 -1.93
CA ASN A 329 -17.34 -20.03 -3.27
C ASN A 329 -18.21 -20.78 -4.30
N GLN A 330 -18.15 -20.37 -5.56
CA GLN A 330 -18.98 -20.90 -6.64
C GLN A 330 -18.25 -21.89 -7.55
N GLN A 331 -16.95 -22.09 -7.34
CA GLN A 331 -16.11 -22.89 -8.23
C GLN A 331 -16.16 -24.36 -7.86
N CYS A 332 -15.78 -24.72 -6.63
CA CYS A 332 -15.71 -26.10 -6.18
C CYS A 332 -16.09 -26.23 -4.69
N GLN A 333 -16.49 -27.43 -4.29
CA GLN A 333 -16.81 -27.74 -2.91
C GLN A 333 -15.56 -27.88 -2.04
N VAL A 334 -15.61 -27.32 -0.82
CA VAL A 334 -14.59 -27.52 0.21
C VAL A 334 -14.83 -28.86 0.90
N GLU A 335 -13.79 -29.64 1.14
CA GLU A 335 -13.89 -30.88 1.92
C GLU A 335 -14.36 -30.59 3.36
N GLU A 336 -15.26 -31.43 3.87
CA GLU A 336 -15.84 -31.25 5.20
C GLU A 336 -14.76 -31.33 6.30
N ALA A 337 -13.81 -32.25 6.17
CA ALA A 337 -12.68 -32.38 7.10
C ALA A 337 -11.84 -31.10 7.21
N LEU A 338 -11.61 -30.40 6.09
CA LEU A 338 -10.89 -29.12 6.10
C LEU A 338 -11.73 -28.04 6.80
N LEU A 339 -13.04 -27.98 6.55
CA LEU A 339 -13.92 -27.01 7.21
C LEU A 339 -14.00 -27.24 8.74
N GLU A 340 -14.10 -28.50 9.17
CA GLU A 340 -14.08 -28.86 10.59
C GLU A 340 -12.75 -28.45 11.25
N ALA A 341 -11.63 -28.76 10.61
CA ALA A 341 -10.31 -28.37 11.11
C ALA A 341 -10.14 -26.85 11.18
N MET A 342 -10.58 -26.10 10.17
CA MET A 342 -10.50 -24.63 10.15
C MET A 342 -11.42 -23.93 11.15
N THR A 343 -12.52 -24.57 11.55
CA THR A 343 -13.49 -24.00 12.50
C THR A 343 -13.25 -24.46 13.95
N SER A 344 -12.33 -25.41 14.16
CA SER A 344 -11.89 -25.87 15.47
C SER A 344 -11.02 -24.82 16.17
N ASP A 345 -11.22 -24.67 17.49
CA ASP A 345 -10.41 -23.77 18.31
C ASP A 345 -8.96 -24.28 18.49
N THR A 346 -8.68 -25.56 18.22
CA THR A 346 -7.37 -26.18 18.43
C THR A 346 -6.67 -26.63 17.14
N LEU A 347 -7.43 -27.04 16.12
CA LEU A 347 -6.85 -27.61 14.89
C LEU A 347 -6.64 -26.58 13.77
N TYR A 348 -7.19 -25.36 13.89
CA TYR A 348 -7.16 -24.37 12.80
C TYR A 348 -5.75 -23.99 12.33
N SER A 349 -4.77 -24.00 13.23
CA SER A 349 -3.37 -23.65 12.99
C SER A 349 -2.46 -24.88 12.83
N ALA A 350 -3.03 -26.10 12.87
CA ALA A 350 -2.25 -27.31 12.66
C ALA A 350 -1.61 -27.30 11.27
N PRO A 351 -0.35 -27.79 11.11
CA PRO A 351 0.33 -27.80 9.82
C PRO A 351 -0.47 -28.48 8.71
N ALA A 352 -1.16 -29.58 9.04
CA ALA A 352 -2.03 -30.30 8.10
C ALA A 352 -3.21 -29.42 7.63
N THR A 353 -3.85 -28.66 8.53
CA THR A 353 -4.94 -27.73 8.20
C THR A 353 -4.46 -26.60 7.28
N ILE A 354 -3.30 -26.01 7.59
CA ILE A 354 -2.69 -24.96 6.76
C ILE A 354 -2.36 -25.50 5.36
N GLN A 355 -1.80 -26.70 5.28
CA GLN A 355 -1.48 -27.35 4.01
C GLN A 355 -2.73 -27.70 3.19
N ALA A 356 -3.74 -28.29 3.81
CA ALA A 356 -5.00 -28.63 3.13
C ALA A 356 -5.73 -27.36 2.64
N ARG A 357 -5.72 -26.28 3.43
CA ARG A 357 -6.21 -24.97 3.00
C ARG A 357 -5.46 -24.43 1.79
N ARG A 358 -4.13 -24.50 1.79
CA ARG A 358 -3.28 -24.09 0.66
C ARG A 358 -3.63 -24.87 -0.60
N GLN A 359 -3.68 -26.19 -0.50
CA GLN A 359 -4.04 -27.07 -1.62
C GLN A 359 -5.43 -26.74 -2.19
N PHE A 360 -6.40 -26.47 -1.32
CA PHE A 360 -7.73 -26.06 -1.76
C PHE A 360 -7.68 -24.71 -2.51
N VAL A 361 -6.99 -23.71 -1.95
CA VAL A 361 -6.84 -22.38 -2.56
C VAL A 361 -6.04 -22.44 -3.87
N ASP A 362 -5.06 -23.33 -3.98
CA ASP A 362 -4.29 -23.60 -5.20
C ASP A 362 -5.16 -24.15 -6.33
N GLY A 363 -6.22 -24.89 -5.98
CA GLY A 363 -7.23 -25.38 -6.90
C GLY A 363 -8.25 -24.33 -7.37
N LEU A 364 -8.16 -23.07 -6.90
CA LEU A 364 -9.08 -21.99 -7.28
C LEU A 364 -8.52 -21.12 -8.42
N ALA A 365 -9.40 -20.68 -9.31
CA ALA A 365 -9.08 -19.72 -10.35
C ALA A 365 -8.72 -18.33 -9.76
N PRO A 366 -7.82 -17.56 -10.39
CA PRO A 366 -7.40 -16.25 -9.87
C PRO A 366 -8.55 -15.29 -9.54
N SER A 367 -9.58 -15.24 -10.40
CA SER A 367 -10.77 -14.41 -10.15
C SER A 367 -11.61 -14.88 -8.95
N VAL A 368 -11.54 -16.16 -8.60
CA VAL A 368 -12.22 -16.74 -7.43
C VAL A 368 -11.42 -16.41 -6.16
N VAL A 369 -10.09 -16.56 -6.19
CA VAL A 369 -9.19 -16.17 -5.10
C VAL A 369 -9.36 -14.68 -4.77
N TYR A 370 -9.34 -13.80 -5.77
CA TYR A 370 -9.56 -12.37 -5.55
C TYR A 370 -10.95 -12.07 -4.96
N ARG A 371 -12.01 -12.72 -5.47
CA ARG A 371 -13.37 -12.57 -4.90
C ARG A 371 -13.44 -13.07 -3.46
N LEU A 372 -12.71 -14.12 -3.13
CA LEU A 372 -12.64 -14.66 -1.78
C LEU A 372 -11.98 -13.67 -0.82
N ILE A 373 -10.86 -13.05 -1.21
CA ILE A 373 -10.21 -12.00 -0.42
C ILE A 373 -11.19 -10.85 -0.15
N ASN A 374 -11.88 -10.34 -1.18
CA ASN A 374 -12.85 -9.26 -1.00
C ASN A 374 -14.00 -9.65 -0.05
N ARG A 375 -14.54 -10.87 -0.21
CA ARG A 375 -15.59 -11.37 0.69
C ARG A 375 -15.08 -11.51 2.12
N PHE A 376 -13.89 -12.06 2.30
CA PHE A 376 -13.27 -12.15 3.62
C PHE A 376 -13.16 -10.77 4.25
N MET A 377 -12.57 -9.79 3.55
CA MET A 377 -12.36 -8.46 4.08
C MET A 377 -13.67 -7.74 4.41
N SER A 378 -14.68 -7.82 3.53
CA SER A 378 -16.00 -7.21 3.79
C SER A 378 -16.70 -7.87 4.99
N ASN A 379 -16.70 -9.20 5.08
CA ASN A 379 -17.34 -9.89 6.21
C ASN A 379 -16.56 -9.64 7.50
N PHE A 380 -15.24 -9.66 7.43
CA PHE A 380 -14.37 -9.35 8.56
C PHE A 380 -14.65 -7.95 9.10
N GLN A 381 -14.69 -6.91 8.25
CA GLN A 381 -15.04 -5.53 8.64
C GLN A 381 -16.45 -5.46 9.26
N GLN A 382 -17.43 -6.13 8.66
CA GLN A 382 -18.82 -6.12 9.17
C GLN A 382 -18.94 -6.79 10.55
N LEU A 383 -18.20 -7.89 10.77
CA LEU A 383 -18.24 -8.64 12.02
C LEU A 383 -17.44 -7.96 13.14
N SER A 384 -16.21 -7.52 12.82
CA SER A 384 -15.24 -6.96 13.77
C SER A 384 -15.38 -5.47 14.00
N LYS A 385 -15.97 -4.73 13.05
CA LYS A 385 -15.91 -3.26 12.95
C LYS A 385 -14.48 -2.70 12.80
N THR A 386 -13.46 -3.54 12.62
CA THR A 386 -12.07 -3.12 12.42
C THR A 386 -11.85 -2.61 11.00
N ASN A 387 -11.16 -1.48 10.85
CA ASN A 387 -10.79 -0.95 9.54
C ASN A 387 -9.55 -1.66 8.97
N VAL A 388 -9.76 -2.55 8.00
CA VAL A 388 -8.68 -3.24 7.26
C VAL A 388 -8.28 -2.56 5.95
N GLY A 389 -8.60 -1.27 5.78
CA GLY A 389 -8.35 -0.53 4.53
C GLY A 389 -6.87 -0.51 4.11
N LYS A 390 -5.94 -0.46 5.08
CA LYS A 390 -4.49 -0.51 4.80
C LYS A 390 -4.01 -1.86 4.26
N ASP A 391 -4.53 -2.97 4.79
CA ASP A 391 -4.21 -4.31 4.28
C ASP A 391 -4.84 -4.56 2.91
N MET A 392 -5.99 -3.94 2.67
CA MET A 392 -6.69 -4.04 1.39
C MET A 392 -6.08 -3.17 0.30
N SER A 393 -5.38 -2.08 0.65
CA SER A 393 -4.86 -1.12 -0.34
C SER A 393 -3.92 -1.78 -1.34
N LEU A 394 -2.99 -2.63 -0.90
CA LEU A 394 -2.06 -3.34 -1.80
C LEU A 394 -2.79 -4.35 -2.70
N ILE A 395 -3.77 -5.09 -2.16
CA ILE A 395 -4.62 -6.00 -2.94
C ILE A 395 -5.47 -5.23 -3.96
N GLN A 396 -5.96 -4.05 -3.57
CA GLN A 396 -6.69 -3.13 -4.44
C GLN A 396 -5.79 -2.48 -5.50
N THR A 397 -4.53 -2.18 -5.20
CA THR A 397 -3.58 -1.66 -6.19
C THR A 397 -3.31 -2.70 -7.29
N LEU A 398 -3.11 -3.96 -6.90
CA LEU A 398 -3.00 -5.09 -7.83
C LEU A 398 -4.32 -5.41 -8.56
N SER A 399 -5.44 -4.82 -8.10
CA SER A 399 -6.72 -4.91 -8.77
C SER A 399 -6.74 -4.02 -10.00
N VAL A 400 -6.69 -4.67 -11.14
CA VAL A 400 -6.87 -4.09 -12.48
C VAL A 400 -8.15 -3.27 -12.61
N ARG A 401 -9.19 -3.55 -11.81
CA ARG A 401 -10.43 -2.75 -11.78
C ARG A 401 -10.16 -1.29 -11.40
N ASN A 402 -9.21 -1.04 -10.50
CA ASN A 402 -8.86 0.32 -10.07
C ASN A 402 -8.11 1.09 -11.16
N ILE A 403 -7.27 0.39 -11.94
CA ILE A 403 -6.59 0.97 -13.12
C ILE A 403 -7.64 1.48 -14.10
N LEU A 404 -8.60 0.62 -14.46
CA LEU A 404 -9.68 0.98 -15.37
C LEU A 404 -10.55 2.10 -14.81
N LYS A 405 -10.89 2.07 -13.52
CA LYS A 405 -11.68 3.14 -12.89
C LYS A 405 -10.97 4.50 -12.99
N THR A 406 -9.67 4.53 -12.74
CA THR A 406 -8.84 5.74 -12.81
C THR A 406 -8.75 6.25 -14.25
N VAL A 407 -8.45 5.35 -15.19
CA VAL A 407 -8.45 5.63 -16.63
C VAL A 407 -9.79 6.20 -17.09
N TRP A 408 -10.90 5.52 -16.77
CA TRP A 408 -12.24 5.96 -17.16
C TRP A 408 -12.59 7.32 -16.56
N LYS A 409 -12.26 7.56 -15.29
CA LYS A 409 -12.49 8.84 -14.63
C LYS A 409 -11.73 9.96 -15.33
N ASN A 410 -10.44 9.77 -15.61
CA ASN A 410 -9.60 10.77 -16.26
C ASN A 410 -10.06 11.06 -17.69
N VAL A 411 -10.38 9.99 -18.45
CA VAL A 411 -10.95 10.09 -19.79
C VAL A 411 -12.24 10.91 -19.79
N ILE A 412 -13.20 10.57 -18.93
CA ILE A 412 -14.46 11.32 -18.80
C ILE A 412 -14.19 12.78 -18.42
N GLN A 413 -13.26 13.03 -17.50
CA GLN A 413 -12.92 14.38 -17.06
C GLN A 413 -12.33 15.24 -18.19
N VAL A 414 -11.42 14.71 -19.00
CA VAL A 414 -10.87 15.43 -20.17
C VAL A 414 -11.98 15.82 -21.14
N ILE A 415 -12.90 14.90 -21.38
CA ILE A 415 -14.01 15.10 -22.30
C ILE A 415 -14.99 16.16 -21.77
N GLU A 416 -15.31 16.12 -20.47
CA GLU A 416 -16.18 17.09 -19.80
C GLU A 416 -15.56 18.50 -19.72
N GLN A 417 -14.23 18.60 -19.62
CA GLN A 417 -13.51 19.86 -19.42
C GLN A 417 -13.22 20.66 -20.70
N GLY A 418 -13.47 20.09 -21.88
CA GLY A 418 -13.39 20.84 -23.13
C GLY A 418 -12.93 20.00 -24.30
N VAL A 419 -13.89 19.44 -25.03
CA VAL A 419 -13.69 19.08 -26.43
C VAL A 419 -14.16 20.27 -27.25
N SER A 420 -13.23 20.95 -27.91
CA SER A 420 -13.50 22.15 -28.72
C SER A 420 -14.36 21.84 -29.95
N ALA A 421 -14.36 20.58 -30.37
CA ALA A 421 -15.01 20.06 -31.57
C ALA A 421 -15.93 18.89 -31.22
N ILE A 422 -17.03 19.17 -30.54
CA ILE A 422 -18.06 18.16 -30.30
C ILE A 422 -18.88 18.00 -31.59
N ASN A 423 -18.58 16.97 -32.37
CA ASN A 423 -19.54 16.46 -33.36
C ASN A 423 -20.52 15.47 -32.68
N GLU A 424 -21.67 15.24 -33.32
CA GLU A 424 -22.73 14.39 -32.75
C GLU A 424 -22.26 12.94 -32.50
N GLY A 425 -21.39 12.41 -33.36
CA GLY A 425 -20.84 11.06 -33.22
C GLY A 425 -19.96 10.88 -31.99
N VAL A 426 -19.11 11.86 -31.72
CA VAL A 426 -18.25 11.92 -30.53
C VAL A 426 -19.11 11.95 -29.25
N THR A 427 -20.18 12.75 -29.22
CA THR A 427 -21.13 12.80 -28.08
C THR A 427 -21.85 11.47 -27.84
N LEU A 428 -22.31 10.81 -28.91
CA LEU A 428 -23.04 9.55 -28.83
C LEU A 428 -22.16 8.40 -28.29
N MET A 429 -20.93 8.27 -28.80
CA MET A 429 -19.93 7.34 -28.27
C MET A 429 -19.60 7.63 -26.81
N PHE A 430 -19.43 8.91 -26.45
CA PHE A 430 -19.14 9.29 -25.06
C PHE A 430 -20.29 9.00 -24.10
N ASN A 431 -21.54 9.25 -24.48
CA ASN A 431 -22.69 8.87 -23.68
C ASN A 431 -22.77 7.35 -23.48
N LYS A 432 -22.38 6.56 -24.47
CA LYS A 432 -22.28 5.09 -24.35
C LYS A 432 -21.16 4.69 -23.39
N ILE A 433 -20.00 5.33 -23.47
CA ILE A 433 -18.86 5.18 -22.57
C ILE A 433 -19.27 5.48 -21.11
N THR A 434 -19.89 6.64 -20.87
CA THR A 434 -20.33 7.06 -19.54
C THR A 434 -21.38 6.10 -18.98
N LYS A 435 -22.28 5.57 -19.81
CA LYS A 435 -23.25 4.52 -19.40
C LYS A 435 -22.57 3.20 -19.02
N VAL A 436 -21.54 2.78 -19.77
CA VAL A 436 -20.74 1.59 -19.45
C VAL A 436 -20.00 1.79 -18.12
N TYR A 437 -19.34 2.93 -17.94
CA TYR A 437 -18.69 3.28 -16.69
C TYR A 437 -19.67 3.36 -15.51
N ALA A 438 -20.84 3.98 -15.69
CA ALA A 438 -21.86 4.05 -14.65
C ALA A 438 -22.41 2.67 -14.27
N THR A 439 -22.53 1.75 -15.23
CA THR A 439 -22.91 0.35 -14.97
C THR A 439 -21.82 -0.36 -14.16
N PHE A 440 -20.55 -0.22 -14.57
CA PHE A 440 -19.40 -0.75 -13.85
C PHE A 440 -19.30 -0.20 -12.41
N ALA A 441 -19.44 1.12 -12.23
CA ALA A 441 -19.42 1.76 -10.92
C ALA A 441 -20.58 1.31 -10.02
N LYS A 442 -21.77 1.06 -10.60
CA LYS A 442 -22.92 0.51 -9.86
C LYS A 442 -22.72 -0.95 -9.44
N GLU A 443 -22.12 -1.78 -10.29
CA GLU A 443 -21.77 -3.16 -9.94
C GLU A 443 -20.71 -3.21 -8.83
N ASP A 444 -19.75 -2.29 -8.86
CA ASP A 444 -18.72 -2.13 -7.83
C ASP A 444 -19.32 -1.64 -6.50
N ALA A 445 -20.18 -0.62 -6.51
CA ALA A 445 -20.89 -0.14 -5.31
C ALA A 445 -21.81 -1.20 -4.67
N ARG A 446 -22.34 -2.14 -5.46
CA ARG A 446 -23.11 -3.30 -4.94
C ARG A 446 -22.21 -4.37 -4.31
N ALA A 447 -20.93 -4.43 -4.70
CA ALA A 447 -19.93 -5.31 -4.10
C ALA A 447 -19.26 -4.69 -2.86
N PHE A 448 -19.28 -3.37 -2.73
CA PHE A 448 -18.67 -2.61 -1.64
C PHE A 448 -19.65 -1.58 -1.07
N PRO A 449 -20.33 -1.85 0.07
CA PRO A 449 -21.01 -0.79 0.78
C PRO A 449 -19.96 0.22 1.27
N THR A 450 -19.97 1.42 0.70
CA THR A 450 -19.16 2.54 1.15
C THR A 450 -19.54 2.85 2.59
N VAL A 451 -18.68 2.49 3.54
CA VAL A 451 -18.79 2.95 4.92
C VAL A 451 -18.44 4.43 4.90
N GLY A 452 -19.44 5.28 5.13
CA GLY A 452 -19.22 6.70 5.32
C GLY A 452 -18.20 6.92 6.43
N VAL A 453 -17.08 7.54 6.10
CA VAL A 453 -16.15 8.09 7.07
C VAL A 453 -16.92 9.17 7.83
N LYS A 454 -17.42 8.84 9.02
CA LYS A 454 -17.80 9.85 9.98
C LYS A 454 -16.50 10.47 10.48
N ASN A 455 -16.35 11.78 10.26
CA ASN A 455 -15.28 12.56 10.89
C ASN A 455 -15.29 12.28 12.40
N ALA A 456 -14.22 11.63 12.87
CA ALA A 456 -14.01 11.36 14.29
C ALA A 456 -13.92 12.69 15.06
N LYS A 457 -14.47 12.68 16.27
CA LYS A 457 -14.52 13.83 17.18
C LYS A 457 -13.16 13.98 17.87
N GLY A 458 -12.69 15.22 17.97
CA GLY A 458 -11.72 15.71 18.97
C GLY A 458 -10.31 15.11 18.92
N ASP A 459 -9.36 15.86 18.35
CA ASP A 459 -7.93 15.51 18.41
C ASP A 459 -7.43 15.52 19.87
N GLU A 460 -7.38 14.34 20.50
CA GLU A 460 -6.66 14.16 21.78
C GLU A 460 -5.17 14.38 21.56
N THR A 461 -4.48 15.14 22.43
CA THR A 461 -3.05 15.45 22.29
C THR A 461 -2.22 14.61 23.25
N VAL A 462 -1.11 14.05 22.77
CA VAL A 462 -0.16 13.30 23.59
C VAL A 462 0.64 14.28 24.46
N PRO A 463 0.54 14.18 25.80
CA PRO A 463 1.32 15.03 26.69
C PRO A 463 2.81 14.71 26.54
N MET A 464 3.65 15.74 26.64
CA MET A 464 5.10 15.59 26.63
C MET A 464 5.54 14.90 27.93
N ASP A 465 6.39 13.89 27.84
CA ASP A 465 6.96 13.25 29.03
C ASP A 465 8.16 14.06 29.56
N PRO A 466 8.07 14.68 30.75
CA PRO A 466 9.14 15.50 31.31
C PRO A 466 10.39 14.68 31.70
N ALA A 467 10.28 13.37 31.90
CA ALA A 467 11.41 12.50 32.27
C ALA A 467 12.15 11.94 31.04
N CYS A 468 11.60 12.10 29.83
CA CYS A 468 12.15 11.51 28.61
C CYS A 468 13.55 12.05 28.25
N ILE A 469 13.80 13.35 28.42
CA ILE A 469 15.11 13.97 28.13
C ILE A 469 16.19 13.44 29.10
N ALA A 470 15.84 13.22 30.36
CA ALA A 470 16.77 12.65 31.34
C ALA A 470 17.15 11.22 30.96
N ARG A 471 16.16 10.35 30.67
CA ARG A 471 16.41 8.99 30.17
C ARG A 471 17.23 8.99 28.88
N MET A 472 16.96 9.92 27.97
CA MET A 472 17.73 10.05 26.74
C MET A 472 19.20 10.41 27.01
N SER A 473 19.45 11.31 27.96
CA SER A 473 20.82 11.75 28.32
C SER A 473 21.62 10.67 29.05
N GLU A 474 20.93 9.78 29.78
CA GLU A 474 21.54 8.62 30.46
C GLU A 474 21.83 7.46 29.49
N ALA A 475 20.91 7.20 28.55
CA ALA A 475 20.98 6.02 27.68
C ALA A 475 21.69 6.25 26.34
N PHE A 476 21.72 7.48 25.82
CA PHE A 476 22.23 7.77 24.48
C PHE A 476 23.44 8.68 24.50
N SER A 477 24.49 8.27 23.80
CA SER A 477 25.69 9.07 23.57
C SER A 477 25.78 9.48 22.11
N LEU A 478 25.76 10.78 21.82
CA LEU A 478 25.97 11.28 20.45
C LEU A 478 27.44 11.11 20.05
N VAL A 479 27.71 10.51 18.90
CA VAL A 479 29.06 10.15 18.42
C VAL A 479 29.31 10.61 16.99
N ASP A 480 30.58 10.69 16.58
CA ASP A 480 30.97 10.82 15.18
C ASP A 480 31.20 9.44 14.56
N THR A 481 30.93 9.32 13.26
CA THR A 481 31.14 8.08 12.49
C THR A 481 32.06 8.34 11.29
N ASP A 482 32.73 7.30 10.82
CA ASP A 482 33.54 7.34 9.59
C ASP A 482 32.75 7.75 8.34
N LEU A 483 31.45 7.43 8.32
CA LEU A 483 30.53 7.74 7.22
C LEU A 483 29.35 8.58 7.72
N ILE A 484 29.40 9.84 7.29
CA ILE A 484 28.37 10.85 7.54
C ILE A 484 27.30 10.85 6.44
N ALA A 485 26.05 11.15 6.81
CA ALA A 485 24.86 10.99 5.98
C ALA A 485 24.48 9.53 5.66
N PHE A 486 23.56 9.34 4.71
CA PHE A 486 22.95 8.04 4.42
C PHE A 486 23.97 7.02 3.85
N ARG A 487 24.69 7.39 2.78
CA ARG A 487 25.77 6.57 2.16
C ARG A 487 27.12 7.30 2.06
N GLY A 488 27.19 8.52 2.61
CA GLY A 488 28.27 9.48 2.41
C GLY A 488 27.70 10.84 2.01
N GLU A 489 28.49 11.89 2.15
CA GLU A 489 28.10 13.22 1.69
C GLU A 489 27.77 13.20 0.19
N TYR A 490 26.65 13.79 -0.18
CA TYR A 490 26.22 13.98 -1.58
C TYR A 490 25.84 12.71 -2.38
N ASP A 491 25.97 11.50 -1.83
CA ASP A 491 25.67 10.25 -2.58
C ASP A 491 24.17 9.91 -2.57
N GLY A 492 23.42 10.40 -1.58
CA GLY A 492 21.99 10.14 -1.41
C GLY A 492 21.66 8.66 -1.21
N ALA A 493 20.37 8.34 -1.08
CA ALA A 493 19.87 6.98 -0.86
C ALA A 493 19.39 6.35 -2.16
N SER A 494 19.79 5.12 -2.48
CA SER A 494 19.24 4.43 -3.65
C SER A 494 17.73 4.20 -3.50
N LYS A 495 17.02 3.97 -4.61
CA LYS A 495 15.59 3.64 -4.58
C LYS A 495 15.26 2.48 -3.63
N LYS A 496 16.14 1.46 -3.55
CA LYS A 496 16.03 0.34 -2.61
C LYS A 496 16.06 0.81 -1.15
N ASP A 497 16.93 1.76 -0.83
CA ASP A 497 17.09 2.26 0.53
C ASP A 497 15.96 3.20 0.95
N TYR A 498 15.48 4.00 0.01
CA TYR A 498 14.28 4.81 0.19
C TYR A 498 13.11 3.90 0.52
N SER A 499 12.85 2.87 -0.31
CA SER A 499 11.77 1.91 -0.06
C SER A 499 11.94 1.14 1.25
N TYR A 500 13.19 0.92 1.70
CA TYR A 500 13.49 0.33 3.00
C TYR A 500 13.12 1.26 4.16
N ASN A 501 13.53 2.54 4.11
CA ASN A 501 13.19 3.53 5.13
C ASN A 501 11.71 3.90 5.13
N ALA A 502 11.07 3.91 3.96
CA ALA A 502 9.62 4.12 3.85
C ALA A 502 8.81 3.06 4.63
N ARG A 503 9.35 1.85 4.88
CA ARG A 503 8.71 0.83 5.73
C ARG A 503 8.59 1.27 7.19
N LEU A 504 9.54 2.06 7.69
CA LEU A 504 9.49 2.62 9.04
C LEU A 504 8.21 3.44 9.24
N PHE A 505 7.82 4.16 8.18
CA PHE A 505 6.61 4.99 8.11
C PHE A 505 5.43 4.25 7.46
N LYS A 506 5.44 2.92 7.45
CA LYS A 506 4.38 2.05 6.88
C LYS A 506 4.03 2.36 5.41
N GLN A 507 5.00 2.83 4.63
CA GLN A 507 4.83 3.27 3.23
C GLN A 507 3.79 4.40 3.07
N ASP A 508 3.53 5.17 4.13
CA ASP A 508 2.65 6.33 4.09
C ASP A 508 3.46 7.60 3.79
N GLU A 509 3.41 8.05 2.54
CA GLU A 509 4.10 9.27 2.08
C GLU A 509 3.67 10.52 2.86
N SER A 510 2.40 10.60 3.29
CA SER A 510 1.92 11.73 4.10
C SER A 510 2.59 11.74 5.47
N SER A 511 2.73 10.57 6.10
CA SER A 511 3.45 10.43 7.37
C SER A 511 4.93 10.76 7.18
N MET A 512 5.57 10.26 6.14
CA MET A 512 6.98 10.52 5.86
C MET A 512 7.28 12.01 5.62
N LEU A 513 6.41 12.74 4.89
CA LEU A 513 6.53 14.19 4.73
C LEU A 513 6.38 14.95 6.06
N LYS A 514 5.49 14.50 6.95
CA LYS A 514 5.34 15.08 8.29
C LYS A 514 6.61 14.81 9.13
N PHE A 515 7.12 13.58 9.10
CA PHE A 515 8.36 13.22 9.77
C PHE A 515 9.57 13.98 9.23
N GLN A 516 9.62 14.30 7.94
CA GLN A 516 10.66 15.15 7.36
C GLN A 516 10.71 16.50 8.08
N LYS A 517 9.58 17.22 8.10
CA LYS A 517 9.49 18.53 8.76
C LYS A 517 9.82 18.47 10.24
N VAL A 518 9.34 17.42 10.92
CA VAL A 518 9.61 17.22 12.35
C VAL A 518 11.09 16.94 12.59
N PHE A 519 11.75 16.14 11.73
CA PHE A 519 13.20 15.93 11.80
C PHE A 519 13.96 17.23 11.58
N GLU A 520 13.58 18.07 10.61
CA GLU A 520 14.20 19.39 10.42
C GLU A 520 14.10 20.24 11.69
N GLN A 521 12.96 20.23 12.36
CA GLN A 521 12.77 20.95 13.63
C GLN A 521 13.66 20.38 14.75
N VAL A 522 13.80 19.05 14.84
CA VAL A 522 14.70 18.39 15.79
C VAL A 522 16.15 18.78 15.49
N PHE A 523 16.60 18.69 14.24
CA PHE A 523 17.95 19.05 13.83
C PHE A 523 18.26 20.52 14.07
N ASN A 524 17.35 21.42 13.75
CA ASN A 524 17.50 22.85 14.04
C ASN A 524 17.68 23.13 15.55
N ARG A 525 17.10 22.28 16.41
CA ARG A 525 17.25 22.37 17.86
C ARG A 525 18.59 21.84 18.36
N ILE A 526 19.14 20.79 17.74
CA ILE A 526 20.39 20.14 18.18
C ILE A 526 21.65 20.53 17.39
N GLN A 527 21.52 21.30 16.31
CA GLN A 527 22.63 21.68 15.40
C GLN A 527 23.78 22.46 16.06
N SER A 528 23.59 23.00 17.28
CA SER A 528 24.68 23.65 18.03
C SER A 528 25.73 22.65 18.52
N ASN A 529 25.43 21.35 18.52
CA ASN A 529 26.38 20.31 18.85
C ASN A 529 27.23 19.95 17.61
N SER A 530 28.56 19.99 17.74
CA SER A 530 29.51 19.76 16.63
C SER A 530 29.45 18.36 16.01
N ARG A 531 28.88 17.38 16.73
CA ARG A 531 28.69 16.00 16.24
C ARG A 531 27.44 15.86 15.37
N VAL A 532 26.51 16.82 15.42
CA VAL A 532 25.39 16.90 14.47
C VAL A 532 25.89 17.52 13.17
N LYS A 533 25.73 16.83 12.04
CA LYS A 533 26.18 17.33 10.74
C LYS A 533 25.01 17.91 9.96
N MET A 534 25.13 19.15 9.55
CA MET A 534 24.30 19.78 8.52
C MET A 534 25.13 19.87 7.25
N ILE A 535 24.71 19.19 6.20
CA ILE A 535 25.43 19.10 4.94
C ILE A 535 24.69 19.94 3.91
N ASN A 536 25.35 20.98 3.40
CA ASN A 536 24.84 21.77 2.30
C ASN A 536 25.19 21.08 0.99
N TYR A 537 24.21 20.68 0.21
CA TYR A 537 24.46 19.99 -1.05
C TYR A 537 25.30 20.86 -2.00
N LYS A 538 26.23 20.24 -2.74
CA LYS A 538 27.21 20.94 -3.58
C LYS A 538 26.52 21.87 -4.58
N GLY A 539 26.74 23.18 -4.44
CA GLY A 539 26.12 24.20 -5.30
C GLY A 539 24.69 24.61 -4.92
N GLN A 540 24.10 24.04 -3.86
CA GLN A 540 22.72 24.29 -3.45
C GLN A 540 22.60 24.57 -1.94
N ARG A 541 22.92 25.80 -1.53
CA ARG A 541 22.83 26.23 -0.11
C ARG A 541 21.42 26.12 0.51
N LYS A 542 20.37 25.98 -0.30
CA LYS A 542 18.99 25.80 0.17
C LYS A 542 18.65 24.35 0.52
N ILE A 543 19.38 23.38 -0.02
CA ILE A 543 19.18 21.97 0.26
C ILE A 543 20.08 21.57 1.41
N LYS A 544 19.43 21.20 2.52
CA LYS A 544 20.10 20.82 3.76
C LYS A 544 19.80 19.36 4.05
N GLU A 545 20.85 18.56 4.08
CA GLU A 545 20.81 17.23 4.67
C GLU A 545 21.24 17.33 6.12
N TYR A 546 20.74 16.40 6.91
CA TYR A 546 21.07 16.31 8.32
C TYR A 546 21.46 14.90 8.69
N TYR A 547 22.39 14.79 9.64
CA TYR A 547 22.88 13.53 10.15
C TYR A 547 23.23 13.65 11.63
N ALA A 548 22.76 12.68 12.42
CA ALA A 548 23.23 12.44 13.78
C ALA A 548 23.30 10.94 14.04
N ALA A 549 24.25 10.55 14.90
CA ALA A 549 24.48 9.17 15.28
C ALA A 549 24.57 9.04 16.80
N TYR A 550 23.78 8.14 17.38
CA TYR A 550 23.74 7.91 18.83
C TYR A 550 24.06 6.46 19.13
N CYS A 551 25.04 6.23 20.00
CA CYS A 551 25.29 4.93 20.60
C CYS A 551 24.39 4.72 21.82
N PHE A 552 23.87 3.51 21.97
CA PHE A 552 23.18 3.05 23.17
C PHE A 552 23.34 1.53 23.28
N GLU A 553 23.60 1.02 24.49
CA GLU A 553 23.98 -0.38 24.70
C GLU A 553 25.07 -0.84 23.69
N LYS A 554 24.79 -1.88 22.89
CA LYS A 554 25.62 -2.42 21.80
C LYS A 554 25.17 -1.98 20.40
N TYR A 555 24.35 -0.93 20.34
CA TYR A 555 23.71 -0.45 19.12
C TYR A 555 24.13 0.97 18.79
N LEU A 556 24.08 1.29 17.51
CA LEU A 556 24.26 2.62 16.95
C LEU A 556 23.03 2.95 16.11
N ILE A 557 22.32 4.01 16.46
CA ILE A 557 21.23 4.54 15.65
C ILE A 557 21.68 5.79 14.92
N CYS A 558 21.60 5.77 13.60
CA CYS A 558 21.85 6.92 12.74
C CYS A 558 20.51 7.41 12.18
N PHE A 559 20.21 8.69 12.30
CA PHE A 559 19.03 9.26 11.65
C PHE A 559 19.36 10.59 10.99
N GLY A 560 18.50 10.99 10.06
CA GLY A 560 18.78 12.15 9.24
C GLY A 560 17.72 12.45 8.21
N ILE A 561 18.05 13.42 7.36
CA ILE A 561 17.28 13.76 6.16
C ILE A 561 18.24 13.65 5.00
N THR A 562 17.85 12.89 3.98
CA THR A 562 18.66 12.62 2.78
C THR A 562 17.82 12.78 1.53
N HIS A 563 18.47 12.95 0.38
CA HIS A 563 17.85 12.86 -0.93
C HIS A 563 17.94 11.44 -1.50
N GLN A 564 17.14 11.12 -2.53
CA GLN A 564 17.34 9.91 -3.34
C GLN A 564 18.53 10.07 -4.31
N LYS A 565 19.32 9.02 -4.48
CA LYS A 565 20.43 8.94 -5.43
C LYS A 565 19.91 8.96 -6.87
N ASN A 566 20.54 9.77 -7.72
CA ASN A 566 20.18 9.96 -9.14
C ASN A 566 18.78 10.54 -9.38
N VAL A 567 18.30 11.50 -8.58
CA VAL A 567 17.26 12.42 -9.09
C VAL A 567 17.85 13.06 -10.36
N GLY A 568 17.15 13.01 -11.50
CA GLY A 568 17.70 13.35 -12.83
C GLY A 568 18.41 14.72 -12.91
N SER A 569 19.06 15.01 -14.05
CA SER A 569 20.08 16.06 -14.39
C SER A 569 20.04 17.47 -13.77
N GLN A 570 19.11 17.81 -12.89
CA GLN A 570 18.99 19.09 -12.20
C GLN A 570 19.00 18.90 -10.68
N LEU A 571 19.85 19.70 -10.01
CA LEU A 571 19.61 20.34 -8.71
C LEU A 571 18.52 19.68 -7.83
N ILE A 572 18.92 18.98 -6.77
CA ILE A 572 18.02 18.37 -5.78
C ILE A 572 16.99 19.41 -5.31
N GLN A 573 15.71 19.00 -5.26
CA GLN A 573 14.62 19.83 -4.78
C GLN A 573 14.26 19.44 -3.34
N GLU A 574 13.69 20.36 -2.57
CA GLU A 574 13.29 20.10 -1.17
C GLU A 574 12.28 18.95 -1.06
N LYS A 575 11.42 18.77 -2.07
CA LYS A 575 10.49 17.63 -2.19
C LYS A 575 11.16 16.26 -2.42
N SER A 576 12.45 16.26 -2.77
CA SER A 576 13.24 15.05 -3.03
C SER A 576 13.95 14.55 -1.77
N LEU A 577 13.84 15.30 -0.67
CA LEU A 577 14.35 14.93 0.65
C LEU A 577 13.34 14.06 1.38
N PHE A 578 13.84 13.14 2.21
CA PHE A 578 13.03 12.30 3.06
C PHE A 578 13.78 11.95 4.36
N PRO A 579 13.06 11.70 5.47
CA PRO A 579 13.66 11.30 6.73
C PRO A 579 14.09 9.83 6.67
N TYR A 580 15.19 9.49 7.32
CA TYR A 580 15.69 8.12 7.40
C TYR A 580 16.19 7.78 8.80
N VAL A 581 16.20 6.48 9.08
CA VAL A 581 16.72 5.90 10.32
C VAL A 581 17.38 4.56 9.99
N LEU A 582 18.63 4.41 10.41
CA LEU A 582 19.43 3.21 10.25
C LEU A 582 19.85 2.71 11.63
N LEU A 583 19.72 1.41 11.85
CA LEU A 583 20.16 0.77 13.08
C LEU A 583 21.35 -0.12 12.76
N PHE A 584 22.35 -0.09 13.62
CA PHE A 584 23.52 -0.92 13.55
C PHE A 584 23.78 -1.57 14.91
N LYS A 585 24.48 -2.70 14.90
CA LYS A 585 24.90 -3.43 16.10
C LYS A 585 26.39 -3.72 16.02
N GLU A 586 27.05 -3.72 17.18
CA GLU A 586 28.47 -4.04 17.29
C GLU A 586 28.82 -5.36 16.56
N GLY A 587 29.88 -5.31 15.78
CA GLY A 587 30.40 -6.41 14.98
C GLY A 587 31.91 -6.52 15.11
N THR A 588 32.45 -7.69 14.73
CA THR A 588 33.89 -7.97 14.80
C THR A 588 34.65 -7.48 13.57
N GLU A 589 33.97 -7.40 12.42
CA GLU A 589 34.55 -6.99 11.14
C GLU A 589 33.57 -6.12 10.36
N LYS A 590 34.12 -5.28 9.47
CA LYS A 590 33.34 -4.36 8.65
C LYS A 590 32.68 -5.09 7.49
N ASN A 591 31.35 -5.04 7.42
CA ASN A 591 30.65 -5.46 6.21
C ASN A 591 30.90 -4.46 5.08
N PHE A 592 31.43 -4.93 3.95
CA PHE A 592 31.76 -4.08 2.81
C PHE A 592 30.51 -3.76 1.96
N GLY A 593 30.25 -2.46 1.79
CA GLY A 593 29.10 -1.89 1.08
C GLY A 593 28.63 -0.60 1.74
N ARG A 594 28.31 0.44 0.96
CA ARG A 594 28.22 1.85 1.45
C ARG A 594 27.22 2.16 2.58
N VAL A 595 26.27 1.27 2.90
CA VAL A 595 25.28 1.47 3.98
C VAL A 595 25.45 0.44 5.11
N LEU A 596 26.21 -0.62 4.89
CA LEU A 596 26.14 -1.85 5.69
C LEU A 596 26.96 -1.80 6.99
N SER A 597 27.77 -0.76 7.19
CA SER A 597 28.65 -0.63 8.36
C SER A 597 29.00 0.83 8.69
N ARG A 598 29.40 1.07 9.94
CA ARG A 598 29.94 2.33 10.49
C ARG A 598 31.06 2.02 11.48
N GLU A 599 32.04 2.92 11.55
CA GLU A 599 33.09 2.93 12.57
C GLU A 599 32.90 4.14 13.47
N VAL A 600 33.04 3.94 14.78
CA VAL A 600 32.98 4.99 15.79
C VAL A 600 34.29 4.98 16.56
N GLU A 601 34.95 6.13 16.63
CA GLU A 601 36.11 6.31 17.50
C GLU A 601 35.64 6.40 18.96
N THR A 602 36.13 5.48 19.80
CA THR A 602 35.90 5.48 21.24
C THR A 602 37.23 5.65 21.98
N GLU A 603 37.18 5.94 23.28
CA GLU A 603 38.38 6.03 24.12
C GLU A 603 39.21 4.74 24.14
N ASN A 604 38.60 3.59 23.85
CA ASN A 604 39.22 2.25 23.84
C ASN A 604 39.62 1.76 22.44
N GLY A 605 39.55 2.63 21.42
CA GLY A 605 39.82 2.31 20.02
C GLY A 605 38.57 2.42 19.13
N THR A 606 38.67 1.88 17.91
CA THR A 606 37.58 1.94 16.93
C THR A 606 36.60 0.78 17.14
N THR A 607 35.32 1.10 17.35
CA THR A 607 34.24 0.10 17.41
C THR A 607 33.51 0.03 16.08
N ILE A 608 33.31 -1.19 15.57
CA ILE A 608 32.62 -1.43 14.29
C ILE A 608 31.16 -1.76 14.57
N TYR A 609 30.25 -1.13 13.83
CA TYR A 609 28.82 -1.39 13.86
C TYR A 609 28.33 -1.82 12.48
N ASN A 610 27.59 -2.92 12.39
CA ASN A 610 27.02 -3.44 11.14
C ASN A 610 25.50 -3.29 11.13
N GLU A 611 24.93 -3.03 9.95
CA GLU A 611 23.49 -2.75 9.79
C GLU A 611 22.63 -3.92 10.31
N VAL A 612 21.60 -3.57 11.07
CA VAL A 612 20.56 -4.49 11.52
C VAL A 612 19.27 -4.16 10.78
N PRO A 613 18.63 -5.11 10.10
CA PRO A 613 17.41 -4.81 9.35
C PRO A 613 16.21 -4.51 10.27
N LEU A 614 15.36 -3.58 9.83
CA LEU A 614 14.04 -3.32 10.41
C LEU A 614 13.16 -4.57 10.22
N THR A 615 13.02 -5.33 11.31
CA THR A 615 12.17 -6.51 11.41
C THR A 615 11.29 -6.39 12.66
N GLY A 616 10.26 -7.22 12.81
CA GLY A 616 9.41 -7.22 14.00
C GLY A 616 10.20 -7.19 15.33
N PRO A 617 11.16 -8.12 15.54
CA PRO A 617 11.99 -8.15 16.75
C PRO A 617 12.86 -6.91 16.96
N ASN A 618 13.28 -6.24 15.88
CA ASN A 618 14.18 -5.08 15.97
C ASN A 618 13.44 -3.74 15.98
N SER A 619 12.12 -3.73 15.78
CA SER A 619 11.32 -2.51 15.61
C SER A 619 11.39 -1.55 16.80
N GLY A 620 11.49 -2.08 18.04
CA GLY A 620 11.66 -1.25 19.26
C GLY A 620 12.90 -0.37 19.21
N PHE A 621 14.02 -0.91 18.69
CA PHE A 621 15.29 -0.20 18.53
C PHE A 621 15.25 0.92 17.48
N TYR A 622 14.18 1.00 16.68
CA TYR A 622 13.94 2.11 15.75
C TYR A 622 12.95 3.11 16.32
N TYR A 623 11.77 2.65 16.74
CA TYR A 623 10.67 3.55 17.11
C TYR A 623 10.88 4.24 18.45
N GLU A 624 11.54 3.59 19.40
CA GLU A 624 11.67 4.12 20.75
C GLU A 624 12.71 5.23 20.86
N PRO A 625 13.92 5.09 20.27
CA PRO A 625 14.85 6.22 20.16
C PRO A 625 14.24 7.41 19.42
N LEU A 626 13.47 7.17 18.34
CA LEU A 626 12.78 8.25 17.62
C LEU A 626 11.78 9.00 18.50
N TYR A 627 11.01 8.28 19.31
CA TYR A 627 10.10 8.89 20.27
C TYR A 627 10.85 9.78 21.25
N HIS A 628 12.02 9.33 21.74
CA HIS A 628 12.88 10.14 22.60
C HIS A 628 13.46 11.37 21.88
N PHE A 629 13.92 11.22 20.63
CA PHE A 629 14.45 12.34 19.86
C PHE A 629 13.40 13.43 19.59
N LEU A 630 12.12 13.07 19.44
CA LEU A 630 11.05 14.07 19.31
C LEU A 630 10.83 14.89 20.59
N HIS A 631 11.17 14.36 21.78
CA HIS A 631 11.09 15.11 23.04
C HIS A 631 12.16 16.19 23.18
N LEU A 632 13.11 16.28 22.24
CA LEU A 632 14.05 17.41 22.19
C LEU A 632 13.36 18.71 21.74
N LEU A 633 12.18 18.61 21.13
CA LEU A 633 11.40 19.75 20.70
C LEU A 633 10.79 20.50 21.89
N PRO A 634 10.70 21.85 21.84
CA PRO A 634 10.05 22.62 22.89
C PRO A 634 8.55 22.35 22.91
N GLU A 635 7.92 22.49 24.08
CA GLU A 635 6.50 22.19 24.31
C GLU A 635 5.55 22.86 23.30
N ARG A 636 5.83 24.11 22.91
CA ARG A 636 5.06 24.82 21.87
C ARG A 636 5.04 24.08 20.54
N THR A 637 6.19 23.54 20.14
CA THR A 637 6.34 22.77 18.88
C THR A 637 5.81 21.35 19.05
N TRP A 638 6.02 20.74 20.21
CA TRP A 638 5.44 19.45 20.59
C TRP A 638 3.92 19.42 20.41
N ASN A 639 3.23 20.49 20.83
CA ASN A 639 1.78 20.62 20.72
C ASN A 639 1.28 20.98 19.31
N SER A 640 2.16 21.13 18.32
CA SER A 640 1.74 21.38 16.94
C SER A 640 1.08 20.15 16.32
N SER A 641 0.11 20.35 15.41
CA SER A 641 -0.60 19.25 14.74
C SER A 641 0.34 18.29 13.98
N GLU A 642 1.40 18.83 13.37
CA GLU A 642 2.40 18.05 12.63
C GLU A 642 3.20 17.11 13.56
N VAL A 643 3.67 17.62 14.71
CA VAL A 643 4.41 16.82 15.70
C VAL A 643 3.49 15.84 16.40
N GLN A 644 2.29 16.26 16.81
CA GLN A 644 1.29 15.40 17.44
C GLN A 644 0.91 14.22 16.54
N THR A 645 0.82 14.42 15.23
CA THR A 645 0.60 13.31 14.28
C THR A 645 1.75 12.29 14.33
N CYS A 646 2.99 12.77 14.32
CA CYS A 646 4.18 11.91 14.36
C CYS A 646 4.32 11.19 15.71
N VAL A 647 4.05 11.88 16.82
CA VAL A 647 4.09 11.32 18.18
C VAL A 647 3.00 10.28 18.37
N LYS A 648 1.75 10.55 17.96
CA LYS A 648 0.66 9.55 17.98
C LYS A 648 1.04 8.30 17.18
N PHE A 649 1.67 8.48 16.01
CA PHE A 649 2.18 7.37 15.23
C PHE A 649 3.19 6.53 16.02
N LEU A 650 4.22 7.16 16.61
CA LEU A 650 5.23 6.43 17.40
C LEU A 650 4.63 5.75 18.63
N VAL A 651 3.74 6.42 19.37
CA VAL A 651 3.07 5.85 20.55
C VAL A 651 2.23 4.62 20.18
N ARG A 652 1.52 4.66 19.04
CA ARG A 652 0.76 3.49 18.52
C ARG A 652 1.68 2.31 18.22
N GLU A 653 2.81 2.55 17.56
CA GLU A 653 3.80 1.50 17.26
C GLU A 653 4.46 0.96 18.53
N LEU A 654 4.80 1.81 19.49
CA LEU A 654 5.41 1.39 20.75
C LEU A 654 4.43 0.61 21.64
N HIS A 655 3.14 0.97 21.67
CA HIS A 655 2.12 0.16 22.33
C HIS A 655 2.01 -1.23 21.71
N GLN A 656 2.09 -1.33 20.38
CA GLN A 656 2.10 -2.63 19.69
C GLN A 656 3.34 -3.45 20.06
N ILE A 657 4.52 -2.84 20.13
CA ILE A 657 5.77 -3.52 20.50
C ILE A 657 5.73 -3.98 21.95
N LYS A 658 5.29 -3.12 22.87
CA LYS A 658 5.14 -3.45 24.30
C LYS A 658 4.19 -4.62 24.50
N LYS A 659 3.08 -4.65 23.75
CA LYS A 659 2.11 -5.76 23.79
C LYS A 659 2.73 -7.08 23.32
N ASN A 660 3.58 -7.04 22.29
CA ASN A 660 4.15 -8.23 21.66
C ASN A 660 5.38 -8.79 22.38
N SER A 661 6.20 -7.92 22.97
CA SER A 661 7.47 -8.29 23.60
C SER A 661 7.45 -8.23 25.13
N GLY A 662 6.37 -7.69 25.72
CA GLY A 662 6.19 -7.55 27.17
C GLY A 662 6.94 -6.38 27.79
N GLN A 663 7.93 -5.80 27.10
CA GLN A 663 8.74 -4.69 27.60
C GLN A 663 9.22 -3.78 26.46
N LEU A 664 9.51 -2.52 26.80
CA LEU A 664 10.18 -1.57 25.93
C LEU A 664 11.61 -1.36 26.43
N LEU A 665 12.46 -0.75 25.62
CA LEU A 665 13.88 -0.56 25.94
C LEU A 665 14.09 0.48 27.04
N PHE A 666 13.31 1.55 27.03
CA PHE A 666 13.48 2.74 27.88
C PHE A 666 12.18 3.23 28.52
N CYS A 667 11.03 3.03 27.87
CA CYS A 667 9.72 3.51 28.30
C CYS A 667 9.03 2.48 29.20
N GLU A 668 9.01 2.73 30.50
CA GLU A 668 8.25 1.91 31.45
C GLU A 668 6.74 2.07 31.26
N THR A 669 6.28 3.29 30.96
CA THR A 669 4.89 3.64 30.67
C THR A 669 4.80 4.42 29.37
N LEU A 670 3.68 4.27 28.67
CA LEU A 670 3.36 5.03 27.46
C LEU A 670 2.02 5.74 27.69
N PRO A 671 1.84 6.96 27.16
CA PRO A 671 0.55 7.64 27.22
C PRO A 671 -0.52 6.81 26.51
N GLU A 672 -1.69 6.67 27.14
CA GLU A 672 -2.86 6.04 26.51
C GLU A 672 -3.37 6.93 25.39
N LEU A 673 -3.87 6.30 24.33
CA LEU A 673 -4.56 6.97 23.22
C LEU A 673 -5.97 6.41 23.20
N GLU A 674 -7.01 7.26 23.20
CA GLU A 674 -8.38 6.78 22.96
C GLU A 674 -8.45 6.07 21.59
N GLU A 675 -9.08 4.89 21.56
CA GLU A 675 -9.15 4.04 20.37
C GLU A 675 -10.12 4.66 19.32
N ASP A 676 -9.62 4.91 18.10
CA ASP A 676 -10.40 5.34 16.92
C ASP A 676 -11.25 4.21 16.31
#